data_AF-A0A6N2DVM9-F1
#
_entry.id   AF-A0A6N2DVM9-F1
#
_cell.length_a   1.000
_cell.length_b   1.000
_cell.length_c   1.000
_cell.angle_alpha   90.00
_cell.angle_beta   90.00
_cell.angle_gamma   90.00
#
_symmetry.space_group_name_H-M   'P 1'
#
loop_
_entity.id
_entity.type
_entity.pdbx_description
1 polymer ?
#
loop_
_entity_poly.entity_id
_entity_poly.type
_entity_poly.pdbx_seq_one_letter_code
_entity_poly.pdbx_strand_id
1 'polypeptide(L)'
;MPEYTATQKVATAIARLRAEANVTQAVLAEKSGLDQSRVSRIEKGEVVASADVHRVLEALDALGVPKAKAFRKYIGRDWQHIEPPSFWNPERACLEITEETLDEIATFLADEEHPWPLRRQIERQRDSLLRGASFLGRLNHNIAFIGDMGVGKSTAISFIFDLLVPPSLADKTINRPVLETGAGGTTICEVHIKSGPEFGISLLPMSDVEMRELVSDFCAAKWAVHTSEQREAGETVGISREAERAIRNMSGLGRKREMVDGKTVYHDPVGDLAKASSSEDEFRTRILTLMNLDDRTRRELWYDSSTRKHPMEWVTETFKAVNNGRLKDVPLPKSIDLLIPNFGRAFGELDITVIDTKGVDDVAVREDLDHRLKDPRTAIVFCSRFNDAPGTSTRVLLQHMRQTFSERLDTGKVSVLALPRSEEARAMKDDMGEQALTDAEGYEFKRMHVSSELAAEDLPGVPMLFYNVEADDAATVRGDLFAQLSLMRKAVEERLFDLCAASQDIIEYHEAQALNAAIEEVANRLNNFLSGNRSLGAREQLAHVDAINTIKGVRYASTLWASTRRSGDYTGLNVVHLIGVGAARDAKRRSESWFNSLDAYLKSLKADEGLALANRSIDQIAASAAASKRAFLEAAQLGGVEVY
;
A
#
# COMPACT_ATOMS: atom_id res chain seq x y z
N MET A 1 -21.12 -9.18 -21.47
CA MET A 1 -19.75 -9.51 -21.01
C MET A 1 -19.63 -10.24 -19.66
N PRO A 2 -20.66 -10.41 -18.78
CA PRO A 2 -20.47 -11.11 -17.50
C PRO A 2 -20.52 -12.66 -17.57
N GLU A 3 -21.17 -13.27 -18.56
CA GLU A 3 -21.21 -14.75 -18.66
C GLU A 3 -19.84 -15.36 -19.01
N TYR A 4 -19.05 -14.67 -19.85
CA TYR A 4 -17.75 -15.16 -20.32
C TYR A 4 -16.75 -15.33 -19.16
N THR A 5 -16.80 -14.47 -18.14
CA THR A 5 -15.91 -14.56 -16.98
C THR A 5 -16.30 -15.67 -16.00
N ALA A 6 -17.60 -15.95 -15.84
CA ALA A 6 -18.08 -17.02 -14.95
C ALA A 6 -17.72 -18.42 -15.47
N THR A 7 -17.95 -18.69 -16.76
CA THR A 7 -17.58 -19.97 -17.38
C THR A 7 -16.07 -20.22 -17.33
N GLN A 8 -15.27 -19.16 -17.49
CA GLN A 8 -13.82 -19.25 -17.44
C GLN A 8 -13.29 -19.51 -16.02
N LYS A 9 -13.88 -18.87 -15.00
CA LYS A 9 -13.60 -19.17 -13.57
C LYS A 9 -13.88 -20.65 -13.25
N VAL A 10 -15.00 -21.20 -13.74
CA VAL A 10 -15.35 -22.63 -13.55
C VAL A 10 -14.37 -23.56 -14.27
N ALA A 11 -14.00 -23.23 -15.50
CA ALA A 11 -13.04 -24.00 -16.30
C ALA A 11 -11.67 -24.10 -15.62
N THR A 12 -11.11 -22.96 -15.20
CA THR A 12 -9.83 -22.90 -14.48
C THR A 12 -9.90 -23.66 -13.16
N ALA A 13 -11.03 -23.58 -12.46
CA ALA A 13 -11.24 -24.31 -11.21
C ALA A 13 -11.22 -25.84 -11.42
N ILE A 14 -11.90 -26.35 -12.45
CA ILE A 14 -11.90 -27.78 -12.79
C ILE A 14 -10.51 -28.26 -13.17
N ALA A 15 -9.80 -27.49 -14.01
CA ALA A 15 -8.43 -27.81 -14.39
C ALA A 15 -7.50 -27.88 -13.16
N ARG A 16 -7.67 -26.95 -12.21
CA ARG A 16 -6.92 -26.93 -10.95
C ARG A 16 -7.27 -28.12 -10.06
N LEU A 17 -8.55 -28.44 -9.87
CA LEU A 17 -9.00 -29.60 -9.08
C LEU A 17 -8.45 -30.91 -9.64
N ARG A 18 -8.47 -31.07 -10.97
CA ARG A 18 -7.88 -32.23 -11.64
C ARG A 18 -6.37 -32.30 -11.42
N ALA A 19 -5.66 -31.18 -11.55
CA ALA A 19 -4.22 -31.11 -11.35
C ALA A 19 -3.83 -31.43 -9.88
N GLU A 20 -4.55 -30.88 -8.89
CA GLU A 20 -4.36 -31.20 -7.47
C GLU A 20 -4.59 -32.69 -7.18
N ALA A 21 -5.45 -33.35 -7.95
CA ALA A 21 -5.72 -34.78 -7.85
C ALA A 21 -4.71 -35.67 -8.61
N ASN A 22 -3.75 -35.09 -9.34
CA ASN A 22 -2.86 -35.81 -10.27
C ASN A 22 -3.61 -36.71 -11.28
N VAL A 23 -4.82 -36.32 -11.67
CA VAL A 23 -5.65 -37.07 -12.62
C VAL A 23 -5.40 -36.56 -14.05
N THR A 24 -5.24 -37.47 -15.02
CA THR A 24 -5.15 -37.07 -16.43
C THR A 24 -6.54 -36.78 -17.00
N GLN A 25 -6.63 -35.96 -18.05
CA GLN A 25 -7.91 -35.70 -18.72
C GLN A 25 -8.57 -36.98 -19.24
N ALA A 26 -7.78 -37.99 -19.63
CA ALA A 26 -8.29 -39.28 -20.11
C ALA A 26 -9.00 -40.07 -19.00
N VAL A 27 -8.39 -40.16 -17.81
CA VAL A 27 -8.99 -40.84 -16.65
C VAL A 27 -10.25 -40.12 -16.19
N LEU A 28 -10.24 -38.78 -16.20
CA LEU A 28 -11.41 -37.98 -15.85
C LEU A 28 -12.56 -38.15 -16.86
N ALA A 29 -12.23 -38.23 -18.15
CA ALA A 29 -13.18 -38.48 -19.23
C ALA A 29 -13.85 -39.85 -19.09
N GLU A 30 -13.07 -40.91 -18.89
CA GLU A 30 -13.57 -42.27 -18.65
C GLU A 30 -14.53 -42.31 -17.46
N LYS A 31 -14.15 -41.69 -16.34
CA LYS A 31 -14.95 -41.70 -15.10
C LYS A 31 -16.22 -40.86 -15.19
N SER A 32 -16.21 -39.76 -15.97
CA SER A 32 -17.36 -38.89 -16.17
C SER A 32 -18.30 -39.35 -17.29
N GLY A 33 -17.92 -40.37 -18.07
CA GLY A 33 -18.67 -40.82 -19.24
C GLY A 33 -18.68 -39.79 -20.37
N LEU A 34 -17.63 -38.97 -20.46
CA LEU A 34 -17.43 -37.94 -21.48
C LEU A 34 -16.20 -38.26 -22.33
N ASP A 35 -16.10 -37.68 -23.52
CA ASP A 35 -14.88 -37.75 -24.33
C ASP A 35 -13.77 -36.87 -23.74
N GLN A 36 -12.51 -37.29 -23.89
CA GLN A 36 -11.36 -36.50 -23.46
C GLN A 36 -11.33 -35.10 -24.10
N SER A 37 -11.77 -34.99 -25.35
CA SER A 37 -11.91 -33.70 -26.04
C SER A 37 -12.93 -32.79 -25.36
N ARG A 38 -14.06 -33.33 -24.87
CA ARG A 38 -15.06 -32.55 -24.11
C ARG A 38 -14.50 -32.05 -22.79
N VAL A 39 -13.80 -32.90 -22.04
CA VAL A 39 -13.12 -32.48 -20.79
C VAL A 39 -12.11 -31.37 -21.06
N SER A 40 -11.34 -31.47 -22.14
CA SER A 40 -10.40 -30.42 -22.55
C SER A 40 -11.11 -29.09 -22.87
N ARG A 41 -12.25 -29.14 -23.57
CA ARG A 41 -13.07 -27.95 -23.89
C ARG A 41 -13.66 -27.30 -22.63
N ILE A 42 -14.11 -28.10 -21.67
CA ILE A 42 -14.55 -27.62 -20.34
C ILE A 42 -13.42 -26.88 -19.64
N GLU A 43 -12.22 -27.45 -19.58
CA GLU A 43 -11.05 -26.82 -18.94
C GLU A 43 -10.55 -25.56 -19.65
N LYS A 44 -10.86 -25.40 -20.94
CA LYS A 44 -10.55 -24.19 -21.74
C LYS A 44 -11.61 -23.10 -21.63
N GLY A 45 -12.74 -23.36 -20.96
CA GLY A 45 -13.84 -22.41 -20.83
C GLY A 45 -14.64 -22.22 -22.12
N GLU A 46 -14.62 -23.20 -23.02
CA GLU A 46 -15.53 -23.21 -24.16
C GLU A 46 -16.98 -23.46 -23.69
N VAL A 47 -17.98 -23.01 -24.45
CA VAL A 47 -19.39 -23.18 -24.07
C VAL A 47 -19.76 -24.67 -24.05
N VAL A 48 -20.03 -25.21 -22.85
CA VAL A 48 -20.44 -26.60 -22.62
C VAL A 48 -21.68 -26.64 -21.73
N ALA A 49 -22.48 -27.70 -21.83
CA ALA A 49 -23.69 -27.84 -21.02
C ALA A 49 -23.35 -27.94 -19.53
N SER A 50 -24.13 -27.28 -18.66
CA SER A 50 -23.99 -27.36 -17.20
C SER A 50 -24.02 -28.81 -16.67
N ALA A 51 -24.75 -29.70 -17.36
CA ALA A 51 -24.77 -31.13 -17.05
C ALA A 51 -23.40 -31.81 -17.23
N ASP A 52 -22.61 -31.42 -18.23
CA ASP A 52 -21.27 -31.98 -18.46
C ASP A 52 -20.31 -31.52 -17.35
N VAL A 53 -20.42 -30.25 -16.91
CA VAL A 53 -19.68 -29.70 -15.76
C VAL A 53 -19.99 -30.49 -14.49
N HIS A 54 -21.27 -30.78 -14.23
CA HIS A 54 -21.69 -31.58 -13.07
C HIS A 54 -21.11 -33.01 -13.12
N ARG A 55 -21.16 -33.68 -14.27
CA ARG A 55 -20.58 -35.03 -14.45
C ARG A 55 -19.08 -35.05 -14.19
N VAL A 56 -18.34 -34.02 -14.65
CA VAL A 56 -16.90 -33.91 -14.38
C VAL A 56 -16.63 -33.72 -12.88
N LEU A 57 -17.41 -32.90 -12.19
CA LEU A 57 -17.26 -32.70 -10.75
C LEU A 57 -17.63 -33.94 -9.93
N GLU A 58 -18.65 -34.69 -10.34
CA GLU A 58 -19.02 -35.98 -9.75
C GLU A 58 -17.93 -37.03 -9.96
N ALA A 59 -17.33 -37.08 -11.14
CA ALA A 59 -16.20 -37.96 -11.41
C ALA A 59 -14.98 -37.60 -10.54
N LEU A 60 -14.67 -36.31 -10.37
CA LEU A 60 -13.60 -35.87 -9.46
C LEU A 60 -13.91 -36.21 -7.99
N ASP A 61 -15.15 -36.03 -7.53
CA ASP A 61 -15.58 -36.42 -6.18
C ASP A 61 -15.41 -37.93 -5.98
N ALA A 62 -15.86 -38.74 -6.95
CA ALA A 62 -15.72 -40.20 -6.94
C ALA A 62 -14.26 -40.69 -7.03
N LEU A 63 -13.35 -39.86 -7.52
CA LEU A 63 -11.90 -40.12 -7.53
C LEU A 63 -11.22 -39.68 -6.21
N GLY A 64 -12.00 -39.26 -5.21
CA GLY A 64 -11.49 -38.92 -3.89
C GLY A 64 -10.94 -37.49 -3.79
N VAL A 65 -11.56 -36.53 -4.50
CA VAL A 65 -11.22 -35.10 -4.44
C VAL A 65 -12.28 -34.34 -3.63
N PRO A 66 -12.13 -34.17 -2.28
CA PRO A 66 -13.16 -33.56 -1.44
C PRO A 66 -13.53 -32.13 -1.87
N LYS A 67 -12.56 -31.39 -2.43
CA LYS A 67 -12.78 -30.04 -2.94
C LYS A 67 -13.74 -30.00 -4.13
N ALA A 68 -13.89 -31.09 -4.89
CA ALA A 68 -14.81 -31.14 -6.03
C ALA A 68 -16.27 -31.09 -5.57
N LYS A 69 -16.62 -31.80 -4.48
CA LYS A 69 -17.93 -31.71 -3.85
C LYS A 69 -18.23 -30.31 -3.33
N ALA A 70 -17.27 -29.69 -2.64
CA ALA A 70 -17.39 -28.33 -2.14
C ALA A 70 -17.53 -27.32 -3.30
N PHE A 71 -16.77 -27.50 -4.39
CA PHE A 71 -16.86 -26.65 -5.57
C PHE A 71 -18.21 -26.79 -6.27
N ARG A 72 -18.76 -28.00 -6.36
CA ARG A 72 -20.12 -28.23 -6.88
C ARG A 72 -21.18 -27.47 -6.07
N LYS A 73 -21.09 -27.50 -4.74
CA LYS A 73 -21.98 -26.70 -3.87
C LYS A 73 -21.80 -25.20 -4.13
N TYR A 74 -20.56 -24.76 -4.29
CA TYR A 74 -20.21 -23.36 -4.55
C TYR A 74 -20.81 -22.83 -5.88
N ILE A 75 -20.68 -23.57 -6.98
CA ILE A 75 -21.22 -23.14 -8.29
C ILE A 75 -22.75 -23.19 -8.36
N GLY A 76 -23.38 -24.00 -7.51
CA GLY A 76 -24.85 -24.10 -7.43
C GLY A 76 -25.47 -23.05 -6.51
N ARG A 77 -24.65 -22.23 -5.85
CA ARG A 77 -25.11 -21.15 -4.98
C ARG A 77 -25.52 -19.95 -5.82
N ASP A 78 -26.66 -19.37 -5.49
CA ASP A 78 -27.08 -18.10 -6.06
C ASP A 78 -26.39 -16.96 -5.31
N TRP A 79 -25.77 -16.05 -6.05
CA TRP A 79 -25.08 -14.88 -5.51
C TRP A 79 -25.79 -13.65 -6.06
N GLN A 80 -26.59 -13.00 -5.21
CA GLN A 80 -27.43 -11.86 -5.53
C GLN A 80 -26.85 -10.54 -5.03
N HIS A 81 -26.10 -10.55 -3.92
CA HIS A 81 -25.67 -9.34 -3.23
C HIS A 81 -24.18 -9.04 -3.35
N ILE A 82 -23.31 -10.05 -3.31
CA ILE A 82 -21.86 -9.88 -3.49
C ILE A 82 -21.36 -10.55 -4.78
N GLU A 83 -20.27 -10.03 -5.36
CA GLU A 83 -19.64 -10.69 -6.50
C GLU A 83 -19.10 -12.07 -6.06
N PRO A 84 -19.40 -13.17 -6.81
CA PRO A 84 -18.91 -14.49 -6.48
C PRO A 84 -17.38 -14.51 -6.30
N PRO A 85 -16.86 -14.85 -5.11
CA PRO A 85 -15.43 -14.81 -4.84
C PRO A 85 -14.67 -15.89 -5.63
N SER A 86 -13.34 -15.93 -5.50
CA SER A 86 -12.61 -17.13 -5.89
C SER A 86 -13.02 -18.29 -4.99
N PHE A 87 -13.17 -19.51 -5.53
CA PHE A 87 -13.37 -20.69 -4.70
C PHE A 87 -12.20 -20.93 -3.74
N TRP A 88 -11.00 -20.46 -4.07
CA TRP A 88 -9.82 -20.52 -3.22
C TRP A 88 -9.63 -19.27 -2.35
N ASN A 89 -10.60 -18.34 -2.32
CA ASN A 89 -10.52 -17.21 -1.39
C ASN A 89 -10.41 -17.75 0.07
N PRO A 90 -9.38 -17.33 0.84
CA PRO A 90 -9.18 -17.86 2.19
C PRO A 90 -10.39 -17.62 3.12
N GLU A 91 -11.07 -16.49 2.97
CA GLU A 91 -12.22 -16.08 3.77
C GLU A 91 -13.56 -16.40 3.07
N ARG A 92 -13.58 -17.37 2.13
CA ARG A 92 -14.79 -17.75 1.39
C ARG A 92 -15.96 -18.12 2.31
N ALA A 93 -15.71 -18.85 3.39
CA ALA A 93 -16.76 -19.24 4.34
C ALA A 93 -17.45 -18.02 4.98
N CYS A 94 -16.67 -17.00 5.34
CA CYS A 94 -17.19 -15.74 5.88
C CYS A 94 -18.03 -14.99 4.84
N LEU A 95 -17.58 -14.95 3.58
CA LEU A 95 -18.31 -14.33 2.47
C LEU A 95 -19.62 -15.08 2.15
N GLU A 96 -19.63 -16.41 2.22
CA GLU A 96 -20.83 -17.22 2.06
C GLU A 96 -21.88 -16.90 3.13
N ILE A 97 -21.48 -16.80 4.41
CA ILE A 97 -22.38 -16.42 5.52
C ILE A 97 -22.88 -14.98 5.34
N THR A 98 -22.04 -14.10 4.82
CA THR A 98 -22.42 -12.71 4.55
C THR A 98 -23.47 -12.62 3.45
N GLU A 99 -23.37 -13.43 2.40
CA GLU A 99 -24.38 -13.51 1.36
C GLU A 99 -25.73 -13.95 1.93
N GLU A 100 -25.75 -15.03 2.73
CA GLU A 100 -26.96 -15.50 3.44
C GLU A 100 -27.57 -14.40 4.32
N THR A 101 -26.72 -13.68 5.08
CA THR A 101 -27.20 -12.59 5.94
C THR A 101 -27.75 -11.42 5.12
N LEU A 102 -27.17 -11.14 3.95
CA LEU A 102 -27.67 -10.10 3.06
C LEU A 102 -29.02 -10.46 2.45
N ASP A 103 -29.26 -11.74 2.13
CA ASP A 103 -30.58 -12.25 1.69
C ASP A 103 -31.64 -12.05 2.79
N GLU A 104 -31.30 -12.39 4.04
CA GLU A 104 -32.17 -12.19 5.20
C GLU A 104 -32.47 -10.69 5.42
N ILE A 105 -31.45 -9.84 5.33
CA ILE A 105 -31.60 -8.37 5.40
C ILE A 105 -32.50 -7.85 4.28
N ALA A 106 -32.32 -8.33 3.05
CA ALA A 106 -33.12 -7.89 1.91
C ALA A 106 -34.59 -8.26 2.08
N THR A 107 -34.85 -9.47 2.59
CA THR A 107 -36.20 -9.95 2.93
C THR A 107 -36.82 -9.09 4.03
N PHE A 108 -36.05 -8.81 5.09
CA PHE A 108 -36.49 -7.95 6.20
C PHE A 108 -36.84 -6.53 5.72
N LEU A 109 -35.98 -5.91 4.90
CA LEU A 109 -36.19 -4.54 4.43
C LEU A 109 -37.34 -4.39 3.42
N ALA A 110 -37.80 -5.49 2.82
CA ALA A 110 -38.93 -5.51 1.90
C ALA A 110 -40.28 -5.30 2.61
N ASP A 111 -40.36 -5.60 3.91
CA ASP A 111 -41.53 -5.30 4.73
C ASP A 111 -41.54 -3.81 5.14
N GLU A 112 -42.57 -3.08 4.73
CA GLU A 112 -42.74 -1.67 5.07
C GLU A 112 -43.33 -1.42 6.46
N GLU A 113 -43.86 -2.45 7.12
CA GLU A 113 -44.48 -2.34 8.44
C GLU A 113 -43.45 -2.19 9.58
N HIS A 114 -42.18 -2.53 9.32
CA HIS A 114 -41.13 -2.38 10.33
C HIS A 114 -40.85 -0.92 10.68
N PRO A 115 -40.65 -0.59 11.98
CA PRO A 115 -40.35 0.78 12.42
C PRO A 115 -39.13 1.39 11.71
N TRP A 116 -39.23 2.68 11.37
CA TRP A 116 -38.16 3.40 10.67
C TRP A 116 -36.78 3.31 11.34
N PRO A 117 -36.63 3.45 12.69
CA PRO A 117 -35.32 3.36 13.34
C PRO A 117 -34.64 2.01 13.11
N LEU A 118 -35.43 0.93 13.12
CA LEU A 118 -34.95 -0.44 12.94
C LEU A 118 -34.52 -0.68 11.49
N ARG A 119 -35.35 -0.29 10.52
CA ARG A 119 -35.00 -0.35 9.10
C ARG A 119 -33.71 0.43 8.81
N ARG A 120 -33.58 1.64 9.37
CA ARG A 120 -32.38 2.47 9.19
C ARG A 120 -31.12 1.82 9.79
N GLN A 121 -31.25 1.11 10.90
CA GLN A 121 -30.14 0.37 11.51
C GLN A 121 -29.69 -0.78 10.59
N ILE A 122 -30.63 -1.61 10.11
CA ILE A 122 -30.36 -2.72 9.20
C ILE A 122 -29.77 -2.24 7.86
N GLU A 123 -30.26 -1.15 7.28
CA GLU A 123 -29.68 -0.55 6.06
C GLU A 123 -28.18 -0.23 6.21
N ARG A 124 -27.79 0.32 7.38
CA ARG A 124 -26.39 0.67 7.65
C ARG A 124 -25.52 -0.55 7.86
N GLN A 125 -26.08 -1.62 8.42
CA GLN A 125 -25.40 -2.92 8.52
C GLN A 125 -25.18 -3.50 7.13
N ARG A 126 -26.19 -3.50 6.26
CA ARG A 126 -26.07 -3.91 4.86
C ARG A 126 -24.89 -3.21 4.17
N ASP A 127 -24.83 -1.88 4.27
CA ASP A 127 -23.75 -1.12 3.64
C ASP A 127 -22.36 -1.46 4.22
N SER A 128 -22.30 -1.79 5.52
CA SER A 128 -21.06 -2.19 6.19
C SER A 128 -20.61 -3.61 5.81
N LEU A 129 -21.56 -4.54 5.71
CA LEU A 129 -21.35 -5.90 5.20
C LEU A 129 -20.84 -5.86 3.76
N LEU A 130 -21.47 -5.08 2.88
CA LEU A 130 -21.04 -4.93 1.48
C LEU A 130 -19.61 -4.38 1.36
N ARG A 131 -19.24 -3.39 2.19
CA ARG A 131 -17.86 -2.87 2.21
C ARG A 131 -16.85 -3.91 2.68
N GLY A 132 -17.15 -4.64 3.76
CA GLY A 132 -16.28 -5.70 4.28
C GLY A 132 -16.15 -6.87 3.30
N ALA A 133 -17.27 -7.29 2.70
CA ALA A 133 -17.31 -8.31 1.67
C ALA A 133 -16.53 -7.90 0.42
N SER A 134 -16.65 -6.65 -0.04
CA SER A 134 -15.84 -6.14 -1.15
C SER A 134 -14.34 -6.15 -0.84
N PHE A 135 -13.94 -5.90 0.42
CA PHE A 135 -12.55 -5.97 0.84
C PHE A 135 -12.03 -7.41 0.83
N LEU A 136 -12.78 -8.36 1.42
CA LEU A 136 -12.36 -9.77 1.49
C LEU A 136 -12.50 -10.50 0.16
N GLY A 137 -13.49 -10.15 -0.68
CA GLY A 137 -13.68 -10.74 -2.01
C GLY A 137 -12.48 -10.49 -2.94
N ARG A 138 -11.81 -9.35 -2.78
CA ARG A 138 -10.60 -8.99 -3.52
C ARG A 138 -9.35 -9.60 -2.86
N LEU A 139 -8.50 -10.24 -3.66
CA LEU A 139 -7.26 -10.90 -3.21
C LEU A 139 -6.00 -10.07 -3.45
N ASN A 140 -6.11 -8.93 -4.14
CA ASN A 140 -4.97 -8.08 -4.48
C ASN A 140 -4.55 -7.16 -3.33
N HIS A 141 -3.32 -7.25 -2.85
CA HIS A 141 -2.80 -6.39 -1.77
C HIS A 141 -1.49 -5.72 -2.17
N ASN A 142 -1.23 -4.56 -1.58
CA ASN A 142 0.05 -3.87 -1.75
C ASN A 142 0.90 -4.07 -0.50
N ILE A 143 2.22 -4.17 -0.67
CA ILE A 143 3.20 -4.13 0.41
C ILE A 143 4.16 -2.98 0.11
N ALA A 144 4.01 -1.85 0.81
CA ALA A 144 4.82 -0.66 0.58
C ALA A 144 5.98 -0.54 1.56
N PHE A 145 7.19 -0.50 1.03
CA PHE A 145 8.42 -0.33 1.79
C PHE A 145 8.77 1.15 1.86
N ILE A 146 8.69 1.74 3.06
CA ILE A 146 8.90 3.17 3.31
C ILE A 146 10.08 3.34 4.25
N GLY A 147 10.96 4.31 4.01
CA GLY A 147 12.11 4.55 4.88
C GLY A 147 13.14 5.47 4.26
N ASP A 148 14.09 5.91 5.09
CA ASP A 148 15.03 6.97 4.73
C ASP A 148 15.92 6.61 3.53
N MET A 149 16.42 7.65 2.86
CA MET A 149 17.41 7.47 1.80
C MET A 149 18.64 6.70 2.28
N GLY A 150 19.04 5.66 1.55
CA GLY A 150 20.24 4.88 1.86
C GLY A 150 20.11 3.95 3.08
N VAL A 151 18.88 3.60 3.47
CA VAL A 151 18.61 2.60 4.52
C VAL A 151 18.79 1.15 4.05
N GLY A 152 18.63 0.90 2.74
CA GLY A 152 18.76 -0.43 2.14
C GLY A 152 17.47 -1.04 1.59
N LYS A 153 16.37 -0.27 1.43
CA LYS A 153 15.06 -0.76 0.95
C LYS A 153 15.14 -1.56 -0.35
N SER A 154 15.63 -0.96 -1.43
CA SER A 154 15.68 -1.60 -2.75
C SER A 154 16.55 -2.86 -2.74
N THR A 155 17.60 -2.89 -1.90
CA THR A 155 18.40 -4.09 -1.66
C THR A 155 17.56 -5.15 -0.96
N ALA A 156 16.93 -4.83 0.18
CA ALA A 156 16.11 -5.78 0.93
C ALA A 156 14.97 -6.36 0.08
N ILE A 157 14.23 -5.52 -0.65
CA ILE A 157 13.17 -5.93 -1.57
C ILE A 157 13.72 -6.92 -2.61
N SER A 158 14.88 -6.61 -3.20
CA SER A 158 15.43 -7.46 -4.25
C SER A 158 15.77 -8.87 -3.76
N PHE A 159 16.25 -9.01 -2.53
CA PHE A 159 16.56 -10.32 -1.96
C PHE A 159 15.32 -11.02 -1.36
N ILE A 160 14.47 -10.30 -0.64
CA ILE A 160 13.24 -10.86 -0.05
C ILE A 160 12.33 -11.45 -1.13
N PHE A 161 12.25 -10.81 -2.31
CA PHE A 161 11.37 -11.24 -3.39
C PHE A 161 12.09 -11.90 -4.58
N ASP A 162 13.33 -12.34 -4.39
CA ASP A 162 14.12 -13.06 -5.40
C ASP A 162 14.27 -12.31 -6.75
N LEU A 163 14.29 -10.96 -6.69
CA LEU A 163 14.56 -10.09 -7.83
C LEU A 163 16.06 -9.95 -8.07
N LEU A 164 16.70 -11.07 -8.40
CA LEU A 164 18.15 -11.19 -8.53
C LEU A 164 18.55 -11.70 -9.91
N VAL A 165 19.66 -11.18 -10.45
CA VAL A 165 20.34 -11.83 -11.57
C VAL A 165 21.03 -13.12 -11.11
N PRO A 166 21.13 -14.13 -11.99
CA PRO A 166 21.83 -15.38 -11.70
C PRO A 166 23.26 -15.14 -11.18
N PRO A 167 23.74 -15.94 -10.20
CA PRO A 167 25.10 -15.81 -9.66
C PRO A 167 26.20 -15.89 -10.73
N SER A 168 25.98 -16.67 -11.80
CA SER A 168 26.92 -16.80 -12.92
C SER A 168 27.14 -15.51 -13.71
N LEU A 169 26.24 -14.53 -13.59
CA LEU A 169 26.28 -13.26 -14.32
C LEU A 169 26.72 -12.07 -13.45
N ALA A 170 27.09 -12.31 -12.17
CA ALA A 170 27.50 -11.25 -11.26
C ALA A 170 28.70 -11.67 -10.39
N ASP A 171 29.76 -10.87 -10.45
CA ASP A 171 31.01 -11.15 -9.72
C ASP A 171 30.84 -11.14 -8.18
N LYS A 172 29.85 -10.40 -7.68
CA LYS A 172 29.59 -10.22 -6.24
C LYS A 172 28.09 -10.24 -5.96
N THR A 173 27.72 -10.78 -4.81
CA THR A 173 26.32 -10.86 -4.35
C THR A 173 25.61 -9.50 -4.36
N ILE A 174 26.31 -8.42 -3.98
CA ILE A 174 25.76 -7.06 -3.94
C ILE A 174 25.40 -6.48 -5.32
N ASN A 175 25.92 -7.06 -6.41
CA ASN A 175 25.63 -6.65 -7.78
C ASN A 175 24.46 -7.42 -8.41
N ARG A 176 23.92 -8.41 -7.69
CA ARG A 176 22.81 -9.23 -8.15
C ARG A 176 21.42 -8.56 -8.14
N PRO A 177 21.12 -7.57 -7.29
CA PRO A 177 19.81 -6.91 -7.29
C PRO A 177 19.39 -6.34 -8.65
N VAL A 178 18.13 -6.59 -9.01
CA VAL A 178 17.48 -5.97 -10.19
C VAL A 178 17.24 -4.49 -9.96
N LEU A 179 16.76 -4.12 -8.77
CA LEU A 179 16.57 -2.72 -8.41
C LEU A 179 17.94 -2.03 -8.29
N GLU A 180 18.00 -0.75 -8.64
CA GLU A 180 19.24 0.02 -8.60
C GLU A 180 19.62 0.33 -7.15
N THR A 181 20.68 -0.32 -6.67
CA THR A 181 21.22 -0.17 -5.30
C THR A 181 22.44 0.75 -5.27
N GLY A 182 22.67 1.41 -4.14
CA GLY A 182 23.79 2.34 -3.96
C GLY A 182 23.76 3.04 -2.60
N ALA A 183 24.65 4.02 -2.41
CA ALA A 183 24.77 4.80 -1.15
C ALA A 183 23.57 5.74 -0.85
N GLY A 184 22.46 5.59 -1.57
CA GLY A 184 21.30 6.47 -1.54
C GLY A 184 21.12 7.24 -2.84
N GLY A 185 19.89 7.65 -3.11
CA GLY A 185 19.56 8.47 -4.27
C GLY A 185 19.67 7.78 -5.63
N THR A 186 19.19 6.54 -5.69
CA THR A 186 19.15 5.73 -6.90
C THR A 186 17.78 5.78 -7.54
N THR A 187 16.72 5.51 -6.78
CA THR A 187 15.32 5.41 -7.25
C THR A 187 14.69 6.79 -7.51
N ILE A 188 14.32 7.08 -8.76
CA ILE A 188 13.76 8.38 -9.17
C ILE A 188 12.28 8.54 -8.81
N CYS A 189 11.52 7.45 -8.85
CA CYS A 189 10.08 7.39 -8.65
C CYS A 189 9.70 6.09 -7.96
N GLU A 190 8.44 5.97 -7.52
CA GLU A 190 7.95 4.72 -6.95
C GLU A 190 8.01 3.57 -7.96
N VAL A 191 8.38 2.37 -7.50
CA VAL A 191 8.49 1.16 -8.32
C VAL A 191 7.54 0.09 -7.78
N HIS A 192 6.65 -0.43 -8.63
CA HIS A 192 5.70 -1.49 -8.30
C HIS A 192 6.19 -2.78 -8.94
N ILE A 193 6.43 -3.82 -8.14
CA ILE A 193 6.73 -5.15 -8.63
C ILE A 193 5.48 -6.01 -8.49
N LYS A 194 5.00 -6.55 -9.61
CA LYS A 194 3.78 -7.35 -9.65
C LYS A 194 3.88 -8.49 -10.67
N SER A 195 2.94 -9.42 -10.57
CA SER A 195 2.85 -10.52 -11.51
C SER A 195 2.48 -10.01 -12.91
N GLY A 196 3.13 -10.55 -13.93
CA GLY A 196 2.85 -10.26 -15.34
C GLY A 196 2.89 -11.52 -16.19
N PRO A 197 2.30 -11.50 -17.40
CA PRO A 197 2.32 -12.67 -18.30
C PRO A 197 3.74 -13.01 -18.76
N GLU A 198 4.56 -11.97 -18.97
CA GLU A 198 5.96 -12.05 -19.39
C GLU A 198 6.77 -10.99 -18.63
N PHE A 199 8.09 -11.04 -18.78
CA PHE A 199 8.97 -10.01 -18.22
C PHE A 199 8.75 -8.69 -18.97
N GLY A 200 8.44 -7.62 -18.22
CA GLY A 200 8.16 -6.33 -18.81
C GLY A 200 8.37 -5.17 -17.85
N ILE A 201 8.45 -3.98 -18.42
CA ILE A 201 8.49 -2.70 -17.72
C ILE A 201 7.41 -1.82 -18.35
N SER A 202 6.43 -1.42 -17.55
CA SER A 202 5.47 -0.40 -17.92
C SER A 202 5.69 0.83 -17.04
N LEU A 203 5.35 2.02 -17.52
CA LEU A 203 5.50 3.24 -16.73
C LEU A 203 4.33 4.19 -16.92
N LEU A 204 4.01 4.88 -15.83
CA LEU A 204 3.20 6.08 -15.86
C LEU A 204 4.17 7.26 -16.10
N PRO A 205 4.08 8.00 -17.22
CA PRO A 205 4.95 9.13 -17.45
C PRO A 205 4.63 10.28 -16.49
N MET A 206 5.67 11.02 -16.11
CA MET A 206 5.50 12.37 -15.54
C MET A 206 4.80 13.26 -16.57
N SER A 207 3.91 14.14 -16.10
CA SER A 207 3.25 15.08 -17.01
C SER A 207 4.23 16.10 -17.60
N ASP A 208 3.90 16.64 -18.78
CA ASP A 208 4.74 17.67 -19.42
C ASP A 208 4.92 18.91 -18.54
N VAL A 209 3.91 19.25 -17.74
CA VAL A 209 3.95 20.36 -16.79
C VAL A 209 4.97 20.07 -15.68
N GLU A 210 4.82 18.95 -14.98
CA GLU A 210 5.76 18.53 -13.91
C GLU A 210 7.20 18.43 -14.44
N MET A 211 7.40 17.91 -15.66
CA MET A 211 8.72 17.80 -16.28
C MET A 211 9.31 19.19 -16.61
N ARG A 212 8.52 20.10 -17.18
CA ARG A 212 8.98 21.47 -17.50
C ARG A 212 9.32 22.26 -16.24
N GLU A 213 8.56 22.11 -15.17
CA GLU A 213 8.88 22.70 -13.86
C GLU A 213 10.19 22.15 -13.31
N LEU A 214 10.38 20.83 -13.35
CA LEU A 214 11.62 20.19 -12.90
C LEU A 214 12.84 20.67 -13.70
N VAL A 215 12.70 20.84 -15.02
CA VAL A 215 13.76 21.44 -15.86
C VAL A 215 13.97 22.91 -15.52
N SER A 216 12.90 23.67 -15.26
CA SER A 216 13.03 25.07 -14.85
C SER A 216 13.80 25.21 -13.54
N ASP A 217 13.54 24.35 -12.57
CA ASP A 217 14.25 24.33 -11.29
C ASP A 217 15.72 23.92 -11.47
N PHE A 218 15.98 22.93 -12.32
CA PHE A 218 17.35 22.58 -12.70
C PHE A 218 18.09 23.76 -13.34
N CYS A 219 17.46 24.44 -14.31
CA CYS A 219 18.10 25.53 -15.04
C CYS A 219 18.35 26.73 -14.15
N ALA A 220 17.37 27.16 -13.36
CA ALA A 220 17.52 28.27 -12.42
C ALA A 220 18.65 28.01 -11.41
N ALA A 221 18.74 26.80 -10.86
CA ALA A 221 19.82 26.42 -9.95
C ALA A 221 21.21 26.50 -10.60
N LYS A 222 21.37 25.98 -11.83
CA LYS A 222 22.67 26.06 -12.55
C LYS A 222 22.99 27.47 -13.03
N TRP A 223 21.97 28.25 -13.41
CA TRP A 223 22.11 29.63 -13.83
C TRP A 223 22.57 30.52 -12.69
N ALA A 224 21.98 30.39 -11.50
CA ALA A 224 22.39 31.13 -10.30
C ALA A 224 23.86 30.89 -9.94
N VAL A 225 24.33 29.64 -10.04
CA VAL A 225 25.76 29.29 -9.84
C VAL A 225 26.65 29.92 -10.90
N HIS A 226 26.16 30.10 -12.13
CA HIS A 226 26.89 30.73 -13.22
C HIS A 226 26.99 32.26 -13.06
N THR A 227 25.92 32.93 -12.64
CA THR A 227 25.86 34.39 -12.56
C THR A 227 26.38 34.97 -11.24
N SER A 228 26.49 34.17 -10.19
CA SER A 228 26.96 34.63 -8.88
C SER A 228 28.50 34.56 -8.80
N GLU A 229 29.17 35.71 -8.70
CA GLU A 229 30.64 35.79 -8.61
C GLU A 229 31.24 35.28 -7.28
N GLN A 230 30.43 34.95 -6.28
CA GLN A 230 30.89 34.48 -4.97
C GLN A 230 30.45 33.04 -4.69
N ARG A 231 31.44 32.14 -4.67
CA ARG A 231 31.34 30.81 -4.04
C ARG A 231 31.36 30.97 -2.52
N GLU A 232 30.23 31.30 -1.91
CA GLU A 232 30.07 30.93 -0.51
C GLU A 232 29.72 29.44 -0.45
N ALA A 233 30.39 28.73 0.47
CA ALA A 233 30.24 27.30 0.73
C ALA A 233 28.90 26.98 1.44
N GLY A 234 27.81 27.58 0.96
CA GLY A 234 26.44 27.27 1.36
C GLY A 234 25.91 26.04 0.63
N GLU A 235 24.80 25.53 1.13
CA GLU A 235 24.08 24.41 0.53
C GLU A 235 23.60 24.81 -0.88
N THR A 236 24.07 24.11 -1.92
CA THR A 236 23.67 24.41 -3.30
C THR A 236 22.19 24.14 -3.49
N VAL A 237 21.42 25.21 -3.68
CA VAL A 237 20.03 25.16 -4.14
C VAL A 237 19.97 24.38 -5.46
N GLY A 238 19.07 23.40 -5.56
CA GLY A 238 18.98 22.52 -6.73
C GLY A 238 17.89 21.47 -6.62
N ILE A 239 17.75 20.65 -7.64
CA ILE A 239 16.82 19.51 -7.66
C ILE A 239 17.49 18.26 -7.05
N SER A 240 16.70 17.20 -6.84
CA SER A 240 17.24 15.94 -6.32
C SER A 240 18.31 15.35 -7.25
N ARG A 241 19.24 14.57 -6.69
CA ARG A 241 20.38 14.00 -7.44
C ARG A 241 19.93 13.09 -8.59
N GLU A 242 18.83 12.37 -8.38
CA GLU A 242 18.21 11.47 -9.37
C GLU A 242 17.65 12.28 -10.53
N ALA A 243 16.91 13.35 -10.23
CA ALA A 243 16.34 14.24 -11.21
C ALA A 243 17.42 14.97 -12.01
N GLU A 244 18.49 15.48 -11.37
CA GLU A 244 19.64 16.09 -12.07
C GLU A 244 20.31 15.06 -13.00
N ARG A 245 20.54 13.83 -12.52
CA ARG A 245 21.13 12.75 -13.30
C ARG A 245 20.27 12.42 -14.52
N ALA A 246 18.95 12.33 -14.35
CA ALA A 246 18.02 12.06 -15.45
C ALA A 246 18.00 13.20 -16.48
N ILE A 247 17.87 14.46 -16.07
CA ILE A 247 17.88 15.61 -16.99
C ILE A 247 19.17 15.67 -17.80
N ARG A 248 20.32 15.43 -17.16
CA ARG A 248 21.62 15.36 -17.84
C ARG A 248 21.69 14.23 -18.86
N ASN A 249 21.17 13.05 -18.53
CA ASN A 249 21.14 11.92 -19.47
C ASN A 249 20.17 12.17 -20.63
N MET A 250 18.99 12.73 -20.35
CA MET A 250 17.98 13.04 -21.37
C MET A 250 18.44 14.11 -22.34
N SER A 251 19.18 15.12 -21.87
CA SER A 251 19.76 16.20 -22.69
C SER A 251 21.12 15.84 -23.33
N GLY A 252 21.71 14.69 -22.98
CA GLY A 252 23.04 14.29 -23.45
C GLY A 252 24.21 15.10 -22.84
N LEU A 253 23.96 15.83 -21.75
CA LEU A 253 24.93 16.72 -21.07
C LEU A 253 25.49 16.10 -19.77
N GLY A 254 25.73 14.79 -19.80
CA GLY A 254 26.41 14.08 -18.71
C GLY A 254 27.85 14.59 -18.50
N ARG A 255 28.31 14.60 -17.24
CA ARG A 255 29.70 14.97 -16.92
C ARG A 255 30.66 13.99 -17.58
N LYS A 256 31.68 14.51 -18.25
CA LYS A 256 32.69 13.70 -18.95
C LYS A 256 33.93 13.58 -18.08
N ARG A 257 34.45 12.37 -17.96
CA ARG A 257 35.69 12.09 -17.23
C ARG A 257 36.88 12.32 -18.16
N GLU A 258 37.80 13.16 -17.74
CA GLU A 258 39.03 13.49 -18.47
C GLU A 258 40.25 13.25 -17.58
N MET A 259 41.35 12.83 -18.20
CA MET A 259 42.63 12.68 -17.52
C MET A 259 43.51 13.85 -17.91
N VAL A 260 43.81 14.73 -16.95
CA VAL A 260 44.70 15.89 -17.14
C VAL A 260 45.84 15.76 -16.14
N ASP A 261 47.07 15.73 -16.62
CA ASP A 261 48.30 15.57 -15.81
C ASP A 261 48.24 14.40 -14.81
N GLY A 262 47.65 13.26 -15.23
CA GLY A 262 47.50 12.07 -14.39
C GLY A 262 46.43 12.16 -13.31
N LYS A 263 45.68 13.27 -13.21
CA LYS A 263 44.54 13.43 -12.31
C LYS A 263 43.22 13.31 -13.06
N THR A 264 42.26 12.63 -12.44
CA THR A 264 40.89 12.56 -12.94
C THR A 264 40.18 13.89 -12.72
N VAL A 265 39.83 14.58 -13.80
CA VAL A 265 39.03 15.80 -13.81
C VAL A 265 37.68 15.52 -14.48
N TYR A 266 36.64 16.21 -14.06
CA TYR A 266 35.31 16.10 -14.67
C TYR A 266 34.96 17.40 -15.41
N HIS A 267 34.69 17.28 -16.69
CA HIS A 267 34.15 18.35 -17.52
C HIS A 267 32.62 18.37 -17.41
N ASP A 268 32.00 19.54 -17.21
CA ASP A 268 30.55 19.71 -17.05
C ASP A 268 29.93 20.46 -18.25
N PRO A 269 29.40 19.75 -19.26
CA PRO A 269 28.80 20.37 -20.45
C PRO A 269 27.61 21.29 -20.17
N VAL A 270 26.93 21.11 -19.03
CA VAL A 270 25.83 22.01 -18.63
C VAL A 270 26.38 23.38 -18.27
N GLY A 271 27.55 23.43 -17.64
CA GLY A 271 28.23 24.70 -17.32
C GLY A 271 28.63 25.47 -18.57
N ASP A 272 29.07 24.78 -19.62
CA ASP A 272 29.41 25.43 -20.90
C ASP A 272 28.16 25.93 -21.61
N LEU A 273 27.07 25.16 -21.57
CA LEU A 273 25.80 25.55 -22.16
C LEU A 273 25.23 26.80 -21.47
N ALA A 274 25.34 26.88 -20.14
CA ALA A 274 24.94 28.06 -19.37
C ALA A 274 25.79 29.29 -19.77
N LYS A 275 27.12 29.15 -19.84
CA LYS A 275 28.03 30.24 -20.30
C LYS A 275 27.74 30.71 -21.72
N ALA A 276 27.32 29.80 -22.59
CA ALA A 276 27.04 30.07 -23.99
C ALA A 276 25.61 30.60 -24.23
N SER A 277 24.81 30.82 -23.19
CA SER A 277 23.44 31.35 -23.28
C SER A 277 23.40 32.79 -22.76
N SER A 278 22.53 33.63 -23.31
CA SER A 278 22.40 35.04 -22.94
C SER A 278 21.44 35.29 -21.77
N SER A 279 20.60 34.32 -21.44
CA SER A 279 19.62 34.39 -20.35
C SER A 279 19.25 33.00 -19.81
N GLU A 280 18.65 32.95 -18.62
CA GLU A 280 18.10 31.71 -18.04
C GLU A 280 17.04 31.08 -18.96
N ASP A 281 16.18 31.90 -19.57
CA ASP A 281 15.11 31.43 -20.46
C ASP A 281 15.67 30.78 -21.73
N GLU A 282 16.72 31.36 -22.33
CA GLU A 282 17.43 30.76 -23.46
C GLU A 282 18.08 29.43 -23.05
N PHE A 283 18.78 29.42 -21.92
CA PHE A 283 19.42 28.22 -21.39
C PHE A 283 18.40 27.10 -21.16
N ARG A 284 17.26 27.40 -20.52
CA ARG A 284 16.16 26.47 -20.31
C ARG A 284 15.59 25.94 -21.63
N THR A 285 15.37 26.82 -22.60
CA THR A 285 14.87 26.44 -23.93
C THR A 285 15.83 25.49 -24.65
N ARG A 286 17.14 25.74 -24.57
CA ARG A 286 18.16 24.86 -25.15
C ARG A 286 18.20 23.49 -24.48
N ILE A 287 18.09 23.43 -23.14
CA ILE A 287 17.97 22.16 -22.42
C ILE A 287 16.73 21.38 -22.87
N LEU A 288 15.56 22.01 -22.89
CA LEU A 288 14.30 21.35 -23.32
C LEU A 288 14.39 20.83 -24.76
N THR A 289 15.00 21.61 -25.66
CA THR A 289 15.24 21.21 -27.06
C THR A 289 16.11 19.97 -27.14
N LEU A 290 17.20 19.90 -26.36
CA LEU A 290 18.09 18.74 -26.32
C LEU A 290 17.42 17.49 -25.71
N MET A 291 16.49 17.68 -24.77
CA MET A 291 15.76 16.58 -24.16
C MET A 291 14.79 15.89 -25.13
N ASN A 292 14.30 16.61 -26.14
CA ASN A 292 13.41 16.10 -27.18
C ASN A 292 12.18 15.36 -26.60
N LEU A 293 11.40 16.07 -25.78
CA LEU A 293 10.30 15.49 -24.99
C LEU A 293 9.19 14.89 -25.87
N ASP A 294 8.91 15.49 -27.01
CA ASP A 294 7.80 15.07 -27.89
C ASP A 294 8.02 13.67 -28.49
N ASP A 295 9.28 13.25 -28.68
CA ASP A 295 9.62 11.92 -29.21
C ASP A 295 9.64 10.83 -28.12
N ARG A 296 9.54 11.20 -26.84
CA ARG A 296 9.61 10.29 -25.70
C ARG A 296 8.24 9.71 -25.35
N THR A 297 7.72 8.86 -26.23
CA THR A 297 6.33 8.38 -26.13
C THR A 297 6.18 6.92 -25.70
N ARG A 298 7.26 6.12 -25.71
CA ARG A 298 7.21 4.70 -25.40
C ARG A 298 7.06 4.45 -23.90
N ARG A 299 5.97 3.78 -23.51
CA ARG A 299 5.62 3.50 -22.11
C ARG A 299 5.75 2.03 -21.70
N GLU A 300 5.83 1.13 -22.66
CA GLU A 300 5.96 -0.30 -22.42
C GLU A 300 7.21 -0.86 -23.09
N LEU A 301 7.95 -1.66 -22.33
CA LEU A 301 9.12 -2.39 -22.77
C LEU A 301 8.91 -3.85 -22.36
N TRP A 302 8.93 -4.74 -23.35
CA TRP A 302 8.74 -6.17 -23.15
C TRP A 302 10.04 -6.91 -23.46
N TYR A 303 10.35 -7.92 -22.66
CA TYR A 303 11.51 -8.76 -22.87
C TYR A 303 11.36 -9.54 -24.18
N ASP A 304 12.38 -9.48 -25.03
CA ASP A 304 12.45 -10.30 -26.24
C ASP A 304 13.47 -11.43 -26.04
N SER A 305 13.00 -12.67 -26.17
CA SER A 305 13.85 -13.87 -26.11
C SER A 305 14.96 -13.89 -27.17
N SER A 306 14.84 -13.12 -28.25
CA SER A 306 15.88 -12.99 -29.28
C SER A 306 17.14 -12.27 -28.79
N THR A 307 17.06 -11.51 -27.68
CA THR A 307 18.18 -10.74 -27.11
C THR A 307 19.35 -11.58 -26.61
N ARG A 308 19.16 -12.91 -26.45
CA ARG A 308 20.13 -13.87 -25.88
C ARG A 308 20.61 -13.52 -24.46
N LYS A 309 20.00 -12.53 -23.80
CA LYS A 309 20.28 -12.15 -22.41
C LYS A 309 19.42 -12.99 -21.47
N HIS A 310 19.84 -13.12 -20.21
CA HIS A 310 18.93 -13.67 -19.21
C HIS A 310 17.80 -12.65 -18.94
N PRO A 311 16.52 -13.07 -18.75
CA PRO A 311 15.42 -12.12 -18.54
C PRO A 311 15.68 -11.12 -17.41
N MET A 312 16.17 -11.59 -16.25
CA MET A 312 16.49 -10.72 -15.11
C MET A 312 17.66 -9.76 -15.38
N GLU A 313 18.60 -10.14 -16.24
CA GLU A 313 19.69 -9.25 -16.68
C GLU A 313 19.13 -8.14 -17.56
N TRP A 314 18.25 -8.47 -18.51
CA TRP A 314 17.54 -7.50 -19.33
C TRP A 314 16.68 -6.56 -18.47
N VAL A 315 15.93 -7.07 -17.49
CA VAL A 315 15.12 -6.22 -16.59
C VAL A 315 16.04 -5.26 -15.84
N THR A 316 17.16 -5.75 -15.28
CA THR A 316 18.12 -4.92 -14.53
C THR A 316 18.68 -3.78 -15.37
N GLU A 317 19.14 -4.07 -16.59
CA GLU A 317 19.71 -3.06 -17.48
C GLU A 317 18.65 -2.07 -17.98
N THR A 318 17.48 -2.57 -18.38
CA THR A 318 16.40 -1.75 -18.91
C THR A 318 15.81 -0.85 -17.83
N PHE A 319 15.58 -1.39 -16.63
CA PHE A 319 15.16 -0.62 -15.46
C PHE A 319 16.18 0.48 -15.15
N LYS A 320 17.47 0.16 -15.07
CA LYS A 320 18.53 1.18 -14.86
C LYS A 320 18.52 2.23 -15.96
N ALA A 321 18.30 1.86 -17.22
CA ALA A 321 18.24 2.81 -18.32
C ALA A 321 17.03 3.76 -18.22
N VAL A 322 15.85 3.24 -17.84
CA VAL A 322 14.62 4.01 -17.61
C VAL A 322 14.78 4.93 -16.39
N ASN A 323 15.17 4.38 -15.23
CA ASN A 323 15.34 5.10 -13.97
C ASN A 323 16.36 6.25 -14.08
N ASN A 324 17.33 6.14 -15.00
CA ASN A 324 18.34 7.16 -15.27
C ASN A 324 18.03 8.06 -16.47
N GLY A 325 16.88 7.93 -17.15
CA GLY A 325 16.52 8.76 -18.31
C GLY A 325 17.43 8.59 -19.53
N ARG A 326 17.99 7.39 -19.74
CA ARG A 326 18.98 7.11 -20.80
C ARG A 326 18.37 6.69 -22.14
N LEU A 327 17.15 6.16 -22.13
CA LEU A 327 16.45 5.76 -23.36
C LEU A 327 15.87 7.00 -24.04
N LYS A 328 16.02 7.12 -25.36
CA LYS A 328 15.68 8.36 -26.11
C LYS A 328 14.20 8.49 -26.43
N ASP A 329 13.50 7.37 -26.53
CA ASP A 329 12.08 7.21 -26.88
C ASP A 329 11.19 7.03 -25.64
N VAL A 330 11.77 7.00 -24.44
CA VAL A 330 11.05 6.76 -23.19
C VAL A 330 10.98 8.05 -22.35
N PRO A 331 9.80 8.43 -21.84
CA PRO A 331 9.64 9.59 -20.98
C PRO A 331 10.17 9.33 -19.57
N LEU A 332 10.36 10.41 -18.81
CA LEU A 332 10.71 10.28 -17.40
C LEU A 332 9.51 9.72 -16.62
N PRO A 333 9.66 8.65 -15.82
CA PRO A 333 8.54 8.03 -15.14
C PRO A 333 8.12 8.78 -13.88
N LYS A 334 6.80 8.83 -13.64
CA LYS A 334 6.16 9.13 -12.35
C LYS A 334 6.02 7.87 -11.49
N SER A 335 5.84 6.71 -12.11
CA SER A 335 5.97 5.40 -11.48
C SER A 335 6.40 4.35 -12.52
N ILE A 336 7.04 3.28 -12.04
CA ILE A 336 7.47 2.15 -12.88
C ILE A 336 6.82 0.86 -12.37
N ASP A 337 6.18 0.12 -13.26
CA ASP A 337 5.72 -1.25 -13.04
C ASP A 337 6.75 -2.24 -13.59
N LEU A 338 7.34 -3.05 -12.71
CA LEU A 338 8.10 -4.24 -13.07
C LEU A 338 7.16 -5.45 -13.08
N LEU A 339 7.00 -6.02 -14.27
CA LEU A 339 6.14 -7.17 -14.53
C LEU A 339 7.00 -8.42 -14.55
N ILE A 340 6.80 -9.29 -13.56
CA ILE A 340 7.60 -10.50 -13.36
C ILE A 340 6.68 -11.73 -13.36
N PRO A 341 6.89 -12.72 -14.25
CA PRO A 341 6.07 -13.93 -14.27
C PRO A 341 6.09 -14.69 -12.95
N ASN A 342 4.91 -15.10 -12.48
CA ASN A 342 4.72 -15.84 -11.22
C ASN A 342 5.23 -15.11 -9.97
N PHE A 343 5.35 -13.78 -10.02
CA PHE A 343 5.69 -12.99 -8.84
C PHE A 343 4.67 -13.18 -7.71
N GLY A 344 5.15 -13.18 -6.47
CA GLY A 344 4.27 -13.27 -5.30
C GLY A 344 3.71 -14.66 -5.02
N ARG A 345 4.08 -15.71 -5.77
CA ARG A 345 3.56 -17.08 -5.57
C ARG A 345 3.71 -17.63 -4.14
N ALA A 346 4.69 -17.13 -3.37
CA ALA A 346 4.88 -17.48 -1.97
C ALA A 346 3.75 -16.98 -1.04
N PHE A 347 2.91 -16.06 -1.51
CA PHE A 347 1.80 -15.45 -0.75
C PHE A 347 0.46 -16.20 -0.98
N GLY A 348 0.54 -17.46 -1.39
CA GLY A 348 -0.61 -18.34 -1.55
C GLY A 348 -1.58 -17.85 -2.62
N GLU A 349 -2.83 -17.60 -2.22
CA GLU A 349 -3.91 -17.13 -3.11
C GLU A 349 -3.94 -15.60 -3.23
N LEU A 350 -3.15 -14.88 -2.43
CA LEU A 350 -3.08 -13.43 -2.49
C LEU A 350 -2.27 -13.01 -3.71
N ASP A 351 -2.80 -12.06 -4.47
CA ASP A 351 -2.05 -11.37 -5.51
C ASP A 351 -1.37 -10.16 -4.86
N ILE A 352 -0.05 -10.08 -4.92
CA ILE A 352 0.69 -9.02 -4.24
C ILE A 352 1.39 -8.10 -5.22
N THR A 353 1.34 -6.80 -4.91
CA THR A 353 2.21 -5.79 -5.50
C THR A 353 3.16 -5.27 -4.43
N VAL A 354 4.45 -5.41 -4.65
CA VAL A 354 5.48 -4.85 -3.77
C VAL A 354 5.84 -3.46 -4.26
N ILE A 355 5.86 -2.49 -3.37
CA ILE A 355 6.09 -1.09 -3.72
C ILE A 355 7.38 -0.62 -3.05
N ASP A 356 8.41 -0.33 -3.86
CA ASP A 356 9.60 0.39 -3.42
C ASP A 356 9.34 1.90 -3.54
N THR A 357 9.19 2.57 -2.40
CA THR A 357 8.95 4.00 -2.37
C THR A 357 10.25 4.79 -2.52
N LYS A 358 10.15 6.02 -3.04
CA LYS A 358 11.26 6.96 -2.98
C LYS A 358 11.66 7.16 -1.51
N GLY A 359 12.97 7.21 -1.25
CA GLY A 359 13.47 7.44 0.11
C GLY A 359 12.85 8.66 0.78
N VAL A 360 12.57 8.54 2.07
CA VAL A 360 12.20 9.68 2.92
C VAL A 360 13.45 10.52 3.14
N ASP A 361 13.32 11.83 2.97
CA ASP A 361 14.41 12.80 3.03
C ASP A 361 14.12 13.91 4.05
N ASP A 362 13.61 15.05 3.61
CA ASP A 362 13.35 16.24 4.45
C ASP A 362 12.02 16.16 5.19
N VAL A 363 11.00 15.66 4.50
CA VAL A 363 9.61 15.71 4.95
C VAL A 363 9.07 14.29 4.98
N ALA A 364 8.79 13.80 6.19
CA ALA A 364 8.23 12.47 6.38
C ALA A 364 6.76 12.40 5.91
N VAL A 365 5.97 13.45 6.13
CA VAL A 365 4.55 13.51 5.77
C VAL A 365 4.37 14.11 4.37
N ARG A 366 4.93 13.43 3.37
CA ARG A 366 4.69 13.74 1.97
C ARG A 366 3.34 13.18 1.54
N GLU A 367 2.68 13.90 0.64
CA GLU A 367 1.36 13.54 0.14
C GLU A 367 1.31 12.14 -0.49
N ASP A 368 2.33 11.75 -1.26
CA ASP A 368 2.38 10.43 -1.88
C ASP A 368 2.49 9.29 -0.85
N LEU A 369 3.22 9.52 0.24
CA LEU A 369 3.28 8.58 1.36
C LEU A 369 1.94 8.54 2.11
N ASP A 370 1.30 9.70 2.32
CA ASP A 370 -0.02 9.83 2.96
C ASP A 370 -1.07 8.93 2.30
N HIS A 371 -1.11 8.92 0.96
CA HIS A 371 -1.99 8.05 0.17
C HIS A 371 -1.76 6.56 0.46
N ARG A 372 -0.50 6.13 0.62
CA ARG A 372 -0.16 4.73 0.97
C ARG A 372 -0.60 4.38 2.39
N LEU A 373 -0.40 5.31 3.33
CA LEU A 373 -0.80 5.12 4.72
C LEU A 373 -2.32 4.98 4.85
N LYS A 374 -3.10 5.73 4.06
CA LYS A 374 -4.57 5.68 4.04
C LYS A 374 -5.15 4.45 3.35
N ASP A 375 -4.51 3.93 2.30
CA ASP A 375 -5.07 2.83 1.51
C ASP A 375 -5.30 1.58 2.38
N PRO A 376 -6.55 1.14 2.62
CA PRO A 376 -6.83 0.00 3.50
C PRO A 376 -6.25 -1.33 2.98
N ARG A 377 -5.85 -1.43 1.71
CA ARG A 377 -5.27 -2.63 1.09
C ARG A 377 -3.75 -2.62 0.99
N THR A 378 -3.10 -1.58 1.53
CA THR A 378 -1.65 -1.48 1.56
C THR A 378 -1.12 -1.83 2.95
N ALA A 379 -0.36 -2.92 3.08
CA ALA A 379 0.50 -3.15 4.24
C ALA A 379 1.74 -2.26 4.14
N ILE A 380 2.10 -1.60 5.25
CA ILE A 380 3.26 -0.70 5.32
C ILE A 380 4.39 -1.42 6.05
N VAL A 381 5.57 -1.39 5.44
CA VAL A 381 6.82 -1.90 6.02
C VAL A 381 7.78 -0.73 6.15
N PHE A 382 7.96 -0.23 7.37
CA PHE A 382 8.90 0.86 7.65
C PHE A 382 10.32 0.31 7.77
N CYS A 383 11.17 0.62 6.80
CA CYS A 383 12.56 0.21 6.78
C CYS A 383 13.44 1.18 7.54
N SER A 384 14.21 0.66 8.49
CA SER A 384 15.20 1.41 9.26
C SER A 384 16.56 0.72 9.23
N ARG A 385 17.64 1.49 9.46
CA ARG A 385 18.93 0.87 9.78
C ARG A 385 18.79 0.18 11.12
N PHE A 386 19.49 -0.92 11.35
CA PHE A 386 19.37 -1.67 12.61
C PHE A 386 19.67 -0.81 13.83
N ASN A 387 20.82 -0.12 13.83
CA ASN A 387 21.22 0.73 14.96
C ASN A 387 20.27 1.92 15.20
N ASP A 388 19.64 2.43 14.15
CA ASP A 388 18.71 3.57 14.21
C ASP A 388 17.24 3.15 14.37
N ALA A 389 16.92 1.85 14.35
CA ALA A 389 15.54 1.38 14.41
C ALA A 389 14.85 1.84 15.70
N PRO A 390 13.59 2.33 15.64
CA PRO A 390 12.71 2.35 14.45
C PRO A 390 12.97 3.51 13.47
N GLY A 391 13.79 4.49 13.83
CA GLY A 391 14.16 5.65 13.01
C GLY A 391 13.21 6.83 13.17
N THR A 392 13.72 8.06 12.98
CA THR A 392 12.94 9.29 13.18
C THR A 392 11.75 9.37 12.23
N SER A 393 11.97 9.13 10.93
CA SER A 393 10.91 9.19 9.92
C SER A 393 9.79 8.17 10.18
N THR A 394 10.13 6.95 10.59
CA THR A 394 9.17 5.93 10.99
C THR A 394 8.30 6.39 12.15
N ARG A 395 8.91 6.94 13.21
CA ARG A 395 8.17 7.46 14.38
C ARG A 395 7.21 8.57 13.95
N VAL A 396 7.68 9.53 13.16
CA VAL A 396 6.84 10.63 12.65
C VAL A 396 5.66 10.10 11.82
N LEU A 397 5.89 9.11 10.95
CA LEU A 397 4.81 8.52 10.14
C LEU A 397 3.82 7.70 10.96
N LEU A 398 4.27 6.92 11.94
CA LEU A 398 3.40 6.19 12.86
C LEU A 398 2.54 7.15 13.70
N GLN A 399 3.16 8.20 14.24
CA GLN A 399 2.43 9.25 14.96
C GLN A 399 1.42 9.95 14.05
N HIS A 400 1.79 10.23 12.79
CA HIS A 400 0.89 10.83 11.82
C HIS A 400 -0.32 9.93 11.52
N MET A 401 -0.14 8.62 11.32
CA MET A 401 -1.26 7.69 11.14
C MET A 401 -2.23 7.72 12.33
N ARG A 402 -1.68 7.72 13.54
CA ARG A 402 -2.47 7.73 14.78
C ARG A 402 -3.17 9.07 15.03
N GLN A 403 -2.50 10.18 14.74
CA GLN A 403 -2.99 11.54 15.01
C GLN A 403 -3.92 12.06 13.91
N THR A 404 -3.72 11.66 12.67
CA THR A 404 -4.48 12.19 11.53
C THR A 404 -5.61 11.23 11.12
N PHE A 405 -5.38 9.91 11.13
CA PHE A 405 -6.37 8.92 10.64
C PHE A 405 -7.10 8.15 11.73
N SER A 406 -6.66 8.27 12.99
CA SER A 406 -7.15 7.42 14.09
C SER A 406 -7.05 5.92 13.75
N GLU A 407 -5.95 5.55 13.08
CA GLU A 407 -5.69 4.17 12.64
C GLU A 407 -5.17 3.32 13.79
N ARG A 408 -5.58 2.04 13.80
CA ARG A 408 -5.03 1.05 14.75
C ARG A 408 -3.77 0.44 14.14
N LEU A 409 -2.74 0.25 14.96
CA LEU A 409 -1.44 -0.23 14.50
C LEU A 409 -1.26 -1.75 14.70
N ASP A 410 -2.18 -2.38 15.43
CA ASP A 410 -2.17 -3.81 15.77
C ASP A 410 -2.94 -4.70 14.78
N THR A 411 -3.47 -4.14 13.68
CA THR A 411 -4.32 -4.86 12.71
C THR A 411 -3.54 -5.44 11.53
N GLY A 412 -2.21 -5.53 11.62
CA GLY A 412 -1.34 -5.93 10.50
C GLY A 412 -1.10 -4.82 9.47
N LYS A 413 -1.66 -3.61 9.65
CA LYS A 413 -1.48 -2.50 8.71
C LYS A 413 -0.02 -2.04 8.60
N VAL A 414 0.76 -2.15 9.68
CA VAL A 414 2.14 -1.67 9.75
C VAL A 414 3.09 -2.71 10.34
N SER A 415 4.35 -2.66 9.94
CA SER A 415 5.48 -3.33 10.58
C SER A 415 6.74 -2.47 10.40
N VAL A 416 7.76 -2.68 11.24
CA VAL A 416 9.08 -2.06 11.10
C VAL A 416 10.09 -3.13 10.73
N LEU A 417 10.82 -2.95 9.64
CA LEU A 417 11.89 -3.83 9.18
C LEU A 417 13.26 -3.18 9.43
N ALA A 418 13.99 -3.66 10.42
CA ALA A 418 15.39 -3.30 10.60
C ALA A 418 16.27 -4.07 9.64
N LEU A 419 17.22 -3.37 9.02
CA LEU A 419 18.19 -3.92 8.08
C LEU A 419 19.60 -3.94 8.72
N PRO A 420 19.92 -4.97 9.51
CA PRO A 420 21.25 -5.15 10.10
C PRO A 420 22.31 -5.45 9.05
N ARG A 421 23.50 -4.91 9.29
CA ARG A 421 24.73 -5.34 8.63
C ARG A 421 25.40 -6.44 9.45
N SER A 422 26.35 -7.11 8.83
CA SER A 422 27.15 -8.17 9.46
C SER A 422 27.76 -7.68 10.78
N GLU A 423 27.65 -8.52 11.81
CA GLU A 423 28.06 -8.29 13.20
C GLU A 423 27.29 -7.22 13.99
N GLU A 424 26.39 -6.41 13.39
CA GLU A 424 25.64 -5.39 14.15
C GLU A 424 24.74 -6.00 15.22
N ALA A 425 24.11 -7.14 14.93
CA ALA A 425 23.24 -7.84 15.87
C ALA A 425 24.03 -8.38 17.07
N ARG A 426 25.17 -9.02 16.84
CA ARG A 426 26.05 -9.53 17.92
C ARG A 426 26.69 -8.44 18.75
N ALA A 427 26.84 -7.23 18.20
CA ALA A 427 27.33 -6.09 18.94
C ALA A 427 26.30 -5.54 19.96
N MET A 428 25.03 -5.95 19.89
CA MET A 428 24.02 -5.60 20.89
C MET A 428 24.39 -6.14 22.26
N LYS A 429 24.02 -5.39 23.29
CA LYS A 429 24.26 -5.75 24.68
C LYS A 429 22.96 -5.87 25.46
N ASP A 430 22.95 -6.76 26.45
CA ASP A 430 21.89 -6.83 27.44
C ASP A 430 22.04 -5.72 28.51
N ASP A 431 21.13 -5.71 29.48
CA ASP A 431 21.14 -4.75 30.59
C ASP A 431 22.35 -4.92 31.53
N MET A 432 23.04 -6.06 31.48
CA MET A 432 24.27 -6.34 32.23
C MET A 432 25.53 -5.89 31.45
N GLY A 433 25.38 -5.49 30.18
CA GLY A 433 26.46 -5.05 29.31
C GLY A 433 27.17 -6.17 28.55
N GLU A 434 26.65 -7.40 28.62
CA GLU A 434 27.16 -8.57 27.92
C GLU A 434 26.68 -8.57 26.46
N GLN A 435 27.56 -8.97 25.54
CA GLN A 435 27.25 -8.99 24.11
C GLN A 435 26.38 -10.20 23.73
N ALA A 436 25.51 -10.01 22.73
CA ALA A 436 24.72 -11.10 22.17
C ALA A 436 25.62 -12.18 21.54
N LEU A 437 25.35 -13.44 21.87
CA LEU A 437 26.09 -14.60 21.39
C LEU A 437 25.70 -14.99 19.96
N THR A 438 24.48 -14.65 19.55
CA THR A 438 23.93 -14.97 18.23
C THR A 438 23.21 -13.77 17.64
N ASP A 439 23.04 -13.76 16.31
CA ASP A 439 22.27 -12.70 15.63
C ASP A 439 20.80 -12.70 16.10
N ALA A 440 20.22 -13.89 16.32
CA ALA A 440 18.85 -14.03 16.83
C ALA A 440 18.67 -13.41 18.23
N GLU A 441 19.63 -13.60 19.13
CA GLU A 441 19.63 -12.97 20.46
C GLU A 441 19.78 -11.44 20.34
N GLY A 442 20.68 -10.97 19.48
CA GLY A 442 20.85 -9.55 19.20
C GLY A 442 19.59 -8.89 18.64
N TYR A 443 18.86 -9.59 17.78
CA TYR A 443 17.55 -9.16 17.27
C TYR A 443 16.52 -9.06 18.39
N GLU A 444 16.51 -9.99 19.34
CA GLU A 444 15.58 -9.94 20.47
C GLU A 444 15.88 -8.78 21.42
N PHE A 445 17.15 -8.51 21.71
CA PHE A 445 17.55 -7.31 22.47
C PHE A 445 17.07 -6.04 21.78
N LYS A 446 17.27 -5.95 20.46
CA LYS A 446 16.80 -4.78 19.69
C LYS A 446 15.27 -4.69 19.67
N ARG A 447 14.56 -5.82 19.58
CA ARG A 447 13.08 -5.87 19.63
C ARG A 447 12.55 -5.35 20.96
N MET A 448 13.11 -5.79 22.08
CA MET A 448 12.70 -5.32 23.41
C MET A 448 12.93 -3.81 23.57
N HIS A 449 14.10 -3.33 23.16
CA HIS A 449 14.42 -1.90 23.18
C HIS A 449 13.41 -1.08 22.36
N VAL A 450 13.22 -1.42 21.08
CA VAL A 450 12.32 -0.66 20.19
C VAL A 450 10.86 -0.75 20.65
N SER A 451 10.41 -1.90 21.15
CA SER A 451 9.03 -2.06 21.64
C SER A 451 8.77 -1.18 22.86
N SER A 452 9.76 -1.06 23.75
CA SER A 452 9.70 -0.16 24.92
C SER A 452 9.64 1.31 24.49
N GLU A 453 10.49 1.73 23.54
CA GLU A 453 10.46 3.09 22.98
C GLU A 453 9.12 3.43 22.34
N LEU A 454 8.58 2.54 21.50
CA LEU A 454 7.30 2.75 20.83
C LEU A 454 6.14 2.77 21.82
N ALA A 455 6.16 1.93 22.86
CA ALA A 455 5.15 1.96 23.92
C ALA A 455 5.19 3.29 24.70
N ALA A 456 6.38 3.84 24.98
CA ALA A 456 6.53 5.14 25.63
C ALA A 456 6.00 6.31 24.78
N GLU A 457 6.03 6.17 23.44
CA GLU A 457 5.42 7.09 22.49
C GLU A 457 3.93 6.77 22.20
N ASP A 458 3.33 5.85 22.96
CA ASP A 458 1.93 5.44 22.83
C ASP A 458 1.63 4.89 21.41
N LEU A 459 2.58 4.11 20.90
CA LEU A 459 2.55 3.32 19.67
C LEU A 459 2.79 1.82 19.95
N PRO A 460 2.15 1.21 20.97
CA PRO A 460 2.39 -0.21 21.29
C PRO A 460 1.87 -1.12 20.17
N GLY A 461 2.43 -2.34 20.10
CA GLY A 461 1.92 -3.41 19.23
C GLY A 461 2.40 -3.36 17.78
N VAL A 462 3.26 -2.41 17.40
CA VAL A 462 3.89 -2.39 16.06
C VAL A 462 4.90 -3.54 15.95
N PRO A 463 4.71 -4.50 15.03
CA PRO A 463 5.63 -5.63 14.87
C PRO A 463 6.99 -5.19 14.34
N MET A 464 8.05 -5.78 14.90
CA MET A 464 9.44 -5.58 14.47
C MET A 464 9.94 -6.80 13.68
N LEU A 465 10.51 -6.58 12.50
CA LEU A 465 11.11 -7.60 11.64
C LEU A 465 12.59 -7.26 11.45
N PHE A 466 13.40 -8.27 11.15
CA PHE A 466 14.84 -8.13 10.93
C PHE A 466 15.25 -8.85 9.65
N TYR A 467 16.15 -8.25 8.88
CA TYR A 467 16.69 -8.91 7.70
C TYR A 467 18.13 -8.48 7.39
N ASN A 468 19.07 -9.36 7.69
CA ASN A 468 20.44 -9.31 7.19
C ASN A 468 20.52 -10.08 5.87
N VAL A 469 20.81 -9.36 4.79
CA VAL A 469 20.90 -9.89 3.43
C VAL A 469 21.99 -10.97 3.26
N GLU A 470 23.02 -10.96 4.11
CA GLU A 470 24.15 -11.89 4.04
C GLU A 470 23.95 -13.16 4.89
N ALA A 471 23.14 -13.07 5.96
CA ALA A 471 23.05 -14.12 6.98
C ALA A 471 21.67 -14.76 7.10
N ASP A 472 20.59 -14.01 6.80
CA ASP A 472 19.22 -14.43 7.08
C ASP A 472 18.55 -15.06 5.85
N ASP A 473 17.64 -16.00 6.12
CA ASP A 473 16.78 -16.58 5.08
C ASP A 473 15.63 -15.62 4.74
N ALA A 474 15.57 -15.21 3.46
CA ALA A 474 14.48 -14.41 2.92
C ALA A 474 13.09 -15.06 3.09
N ALA A 475 13.02 -16.39 3.17
CA ALA A 475 11.76 -17.11 3.36
C ALA A 475 11.08 -16.77 4.69
N THR A 476 11.86 -16.54 5.75
CA THR A 476 11.33 -16.14 7.06
C THR A 476 10.59 -14.81 6.97
N VAL A 477 11.24 -13.79 6.38
CA VAL A 477 10.65 -12.45 6.24
C VAL A 477 9.45 -12.47 5.30
N ARG A 478 9.48 -13.27 4.21
CA ARG A 478 8.29 -13.46 3.37
C ARG A 478 7.12 -14.06 4.16
N GLY A 479 7.39 -15.02 5.03
CA GLY A 479 6.41 -15.61 5.94
C GLY A 479 5.80 -14.57 6.88
N ASP A 480 6.63 -13.71 7.48
CA ASP A 480 6.18 -12.63 8.36
C ASP A 480 5.32 -11.60 7.60
N LEU A 481 5.69 -11.23 6.38
CA LEU A 481 4.91 -10.33 5.53
C LEU A 481 3.57 -10.96 5.10
N PHE A 482 3.56 -12.26 4.82
CA PHE A 482 2.33 -13.00 4.55
C PHE A 482 1.42 -13.06 5.78
N ALA A 483 1.99 -13.28 6.98
CA ALA A 483 1.26 -13.23 8.23
C ALA A 483 0.68 -11.83 8.51
N GLN A 484 1.43 -10.78 8.20
CA GLN A 484 0.97 -9.39 8.28
C GLN A 484 -0.28 -9.15 7.41
N LEU A 485 -0.25 -9.56 6.14
CA LEU A 485 -1.43 -9.45 5.25
C LEU A 485 -2.60 -10.32 5.72
N SER A 486 -2.30 -11.52 6.22
CA SER A 486 -3.32 -12.42 6.78
C SER A 486 -4.02 -11.79 7.99
N LEU A 487 -3.26 -11.11 8.86
CA LEU A 487 -3.82 -10.40 10.01
C LEU A 487 -4.72 -9.22 9.59
N MET A 488 -4.33 -8.46 8.56
CA MET A 488 -5.18 -7.40 7.99
C MET A 488 -6.53 -7.94 7.52
N ARG A 489 -6.52 -9.09 6.84
CA ARG A 489 -7.76 -9.74 6.38
C ARG A 489 -8.56 -10.30 7.53
N LYS A 490 -7.90 -10.95 8.49
CA LYS A 490 -8.54 -11.51 9.69
C LYS A 490 -9.27 -10.45 10.50
N ALA A 491 -8.69 -9.26 10.66
CA ALA A 491 -9.35 -8.15 11.35
C ALA A 491 -10.64 -7.68 10.65
N VAL A 492 -10.72 -7.80 9.32
CA VAL A 492 -11.95 -7.51 8.57
C VAL A 492 -12.93 -8.66 8.64
N GLU A 493 -12.45 -9.90 8.60
CA GLU A 493 -13.26 -11.12 8.74
C GLU A 493 -13.98 -11.16 10.09
N GLU A 494 -13.26 -10.91 11.20
CA GLU A 494 -13.83 -10.85 12.54
C GLU A 494 -14.93 -9.78 12.64
N ARG A 495 -14.67 -8.59 12.09
CA ARG A 495 -15.68 -7.54 12.02
C ARG A 495 -16.89 -7.95 11.19
N LEU A 496 -16.70 -8.67 10.09
CA LEU A 496 -17.79 -9.13 9.24
C LEU A 496 -18.66 -10.14 9.99
N PHE A 497 -18.06 -11.09 10.70
CA PHE A 497 -18.79 -12.03 11.55
C PHE A 497 -19.60 -11.32 12.63
N ASP A 498 -19.01 -10.34 13.32
CA ASP A 498 -19.71 -9.54 14.33
C ASP A 498 -20.91 -8.80 13.71
N LEU A 499 -20.75 -8.26 12.50
CA LEU A 499 -21.83 -7.60 11.77
C LEU A 499 -22.93 -8.57 11.35
N CYS A 500 -22.57 -9.77 10.87
CA CYS A 500 -23.55 -10.79 10.47
C CYS A 500 -24.38 -11.25 11.67
N ALA A 501 -23.71 -11.66 12.76
CA ALA A 501 -24.38 -12.09 13.99
C ALA A 501 -25.32 -10.99 14.50
N ALA A 502 -24.83 -9.75 14.56
CA ALA A 502 -25.64 -8.66 15.09
C ALA A 502 -26.74 -8.18 14.13
N SER A 503 -26.73 -8.58 12.85
CA SER A 503 -27.86 -8.39 11.93
C SER A 503 -28.91 -9.47 12.15
N GLN A 504 -28.48 -10.73 12.25
CA GLN A 504 -29.35 -11.89 12.52
C GLN A 504 -30.09 -11.74 13.84
N ASP A 505 -29.40 -11.28 14.89
CA ASP A 505 -30.03 -11.03 16.19
C ASP A 505 -31.14 -9.97 16.10
N ILE A 506 -30.93 -8.90 15.33
CA ILE A 506 -31.95 -7.87 15.16
C ILE A 506 -33.15 -8.46 14.40
N ILE A 507 -32.90 -9.23 13.35
CA ILE A 507 -33.93 -9.89 12.55
C ILE A 507 -34.67 -10.96 13.38
N GLU A 508 -34.03 -11.68 14.28
CA GLU A 508 -34.68 -12.70 15.10
C GLU A 508 -35.59 -12.10 16.18
N TYR A 509 -35.13 -11.04 16.85
CA TYR A 509 -35.82 -10.51 18.03
C TYR A 509 -36.69 -9.27 17.76
N HIS A 510 -36.81 -8.80 16.52
CA HIS A 510 -37.54 -7.56 16.17
C HIS A 510 -39.02 -7.52 16.56
N GLU A 511 -39.70 -8.67 16.65
CA GLU A 511 -41.12 -8.74 17.05
C GLU A 511 -41.31 -8.55 18.57
N ALA A 512 -40.24 -8.63 19.36
CA ALA A 512 -40.33 -8.39 20.80
C ALA A 512 -40.65 -6.92 21.07
N GLN A 513 -41.87 -6.64 21.53
CA GLN A 513 -42.30 -5.29 21.91
C GLN A 513 -41.33 -4.63 22.92
N ALA A 514 -40.70 -5.44 23.79
CA ALA A 514 -39.68 -4.99 24.73
C ALA A 514 -38.35 -4.58 24.05
N LEU A 515 -37.94 -5.23 22.96
CA LEU A 515 -36.76 -4.83 22.19
C LEU A 515 -37.00 -3.50 21.48
N ASN A 516 -38.15 -3.36 20.82
CA ASN A 516 -38.51 -2.11 20.15
C ASN A 516 -38.56 -0.95 21.13
N ALA A 517 -39.19 -1.14 22.29
CA ALA A 517 -39.21 -0.13 23.35
C ALA A 517 -37.80 0.22 23.87
N ALA A 518 -36.93 -0.78 24.05
CA ALA A 518 -35.56 -0.54 24.48
C ALA A 518 -34.73 0.21 23.43
N ILE A 519 -34.88 -0.12 22.14
CA ILE A 519 -34.20 0.58 21.04
C ILE A 519 -34.70 2.03 20.92
N GLU A 520 -36.01 2.24 21.04
CA GLU A 520 -36.61 3.58 21.00
C GLU A 520 -36.14 4.43 22.19
N GLU A 521 -36.04 3.83 23.38
CA GLU A 521 -35.49 4.49 24.56
C GLU A 521 -34.01 4.85 24.38
N VAL A 522 -33.19 3.95 23.83
CA VAL A 522 -31.79 4.24 23.45
C VAL A 522 -31.73 5.41 22.46
N ALA A 523 -32.57 5.40 21.43
CA ALA A 523 -32.62 6.47 20.44
C ALA A 523 -33.03 7.82 21.05
N ASN A 524 -34.03 7.84 21.92
CA ASN A 524 -34.48 9.05 22.63
C ASN A 524 -33.38 9.60 23.54
N ARG A 525 -32.74 8.74 24.33
CA ARG A 525 -31.60 9.08 25.19
C ARG A 525 -30.42 9.63 24.38
N LEU A 526 -30.07 8.98 23.28
CA LEU A 526 -29.02 9.44 22.38
C LEU A 526 -29.37 10.77 21.71
N ASN A 527 -30.62 10.98 21.27
CA ASN A 527 -31.09 12.25 20.72
C ASN A 527 -30.98 13.40 21.73
N ASN A 528 -31.28 13.13 23.00
CA ASN A 528 -31.09 14.10 24.08
C ASN A 528 -29.60 14.41 24.29
N PHE A 529 -28.74 13.39 24.31
CA PHE A 529 -27.29 13.58 24.38
C PHE A 529 -26.77 14.42 23.20
N LEU A 530 -27.13 14.07 21.96
CA LEU A 530 -26.71 14.79 20.76
C LEU A 530 -27.23 16.23 20.76
N SER A 531 -28.45 16.46 21.22
CA SER A 531 -29.03 17.81 21.33
C SER A 531 -28.34 18.67 22.39
N GLY A 532 -27.89 18.06 23.49
CA GLY A 532 -27.08 18.74 24.51
C GLY A 532 -25.62 18.98 24.08
N ASN A 533 -25.11 18.21 23.13
CA ASN A 533 -23.71 18.23 22.70
C ASN A 533 -23.57 18.57 21.20
N ARG A 534 -24.23 19.63 20.72
CA ARG A 534 -24.25 19.98 19.28
C ARG A 534 -22.97 20.63 18.75
N SER A 535 -22.19 21.28 19.61
CA SER A 535 -21.02 22.05 19.21
C SER A 535 -19.73 21.35 19.62
N LEU A 536 -18.77 21.29 18.70
CA LEU A 536 -17.39 21.02 19.05
C LEU A 536 -16.78 22.20 19.82
N GLY A 537 -15.72 21.94 20.58
CA GLY A 537 -14.96 22.99 21.25
C GLY A 537 -14.40 24.05 20.30
N ALA A 538 -13.92 25.15 20.88
CA ALA A 538 -13.22 26.19 20.14
C ALA A 538 -11.97 25.63 19.45
N ARG A 539 -11.48 26.33 18.42
CA ARG A 539 -10.25 25.97 17.73
C ARG A 539 -9.07 25.89 18.70
N GLU A 540 -8.34 24.79 18.66
CA GLU A 540 -7.18 24.55 19.53
C GLU A 540 -5.86 24.88 18.82
N GLN A 541 -5.81 24.74 17.49
CA GLN A 541 -4.64 25.06 16.68
C GLN A 541 -5.05 25.66 15.32
N LEU A 542 -4.21 26.56 14.79
CA LEU A 542 -4.35 27.04 13.42
C LEU A 542 -3.85 25.98 12.43
N ALA A 543 -4.59 25.74 11.35
CA ALA A 543 -4.26 24.70 10.36
C ALA A 543 -2.84 24.84 9.77
N HIS A 544 -2.37 26.08 9.57
CA HIS A 544 -1.04 26.34 9.02
C HIS A 544 0.12 26.09 10.00
N VAL A 545 -0.13 25.90 11.30
CA VAL A 545 0.96 25.73 12.28
C VAL A 545 1.79 24.48 11.97
N ASP A 546 1.16 23.41 11.49
CA ASP A 546 1.87 22.21 11.07
C ASP A 546 2.74 22.48 9.83
N ALA A 547 2.21 23.19 8.84
CA ALA A 547 2.99 23.61 7.68
C ALA A 547 4.21 24.47 8.11
N ILE A 548 4.04 25.43 9.03
CA ILE A 548 5.14 26.25 9.55
C ILE A 548 6.17 25.38 10.29
N ASN A 549 5.73 24.46 11.14
CA ASN A 549 6.63 23.59 11.89
C ASN A 549 7.42 22.67 10.94
N THR A 550 6.78 22.10 9.92
CA THR A 550 7.45 21.33 8.88
C THR A 550 8.46 22.19 8.11
N ILE A 551 8.07 23.39 7.67
CA ILE A 551 8.97 24.33 6.97
C ILE A 551 10.22 24.64 7.81
N LYS A 552 10.06 24.87 9.12
CA LYS A 552 11.19 25.11 10.04
C LYS A 552 12.11 23.90 10.22
N GLY A 553 11.56 22.69 10.04
CA GLY A 553 12.29 21.42 10.16
C GLY A 553 12.93 20.94 8.87
N VAL A 554 12.64 21.56 7.73
CA VAL A 554 13.26 21.20 6.44
C VAL A 554 14.76 21.38 6.53
N ARG A 555 15.51 20.31 6.24
CA ARG A 555 16.96 20.30 6.33
C ARG A 555 17.61 20.97 5.12
N TYR A 556 17.09 20.71 3.91
CA TYR A 556 17.71 21.19 2.68
C TYR A 556 17.05 22.48 2.14
N ALA A 557 17.85 23.54 1.93
CA ALA A 557 17.39 24.81 1.36
C ALA A 557 16.77 24.66 -0.05
N SER A 558 17.21 23.64 -0.80
CA SER A 558 16.63 23.27 -2.10
C SER A 558 15.14 22.97 -2.05
N THR A 559 14.67 22.34 -0.97
CA THR A 559 13.27 21.91 -0.82
C THR A 559 12.37 23.10 -0.58
N LEU A 560 12.80 24.04 0.27
CA LEU A 560 12.10 25.32 0.47
C LEU A 560 12.07 26.15 -0.81
N TRP A 561 13.20 26.21 -1.53
CA TRP A 561 13.30 26.96 -2.77
C TRP A 561 12.40 26.39 -3.88
N ALA A 562 12.36 25.07 -4.06
CA ALA A 562 11.48 24.43 -5.03
C ALA A 562 10.00 24.67 -4.67
N SER A 563 9.63 24.49 -3.41
CA SER A 563 8.26 24.74 -2.94
C SER A 563 7.84 26.20 -3.16
N THR A 564 8.67 27.18 -2.80
CA THR A 564 8.35 28.60 -3.01
C THR A 564 8.20 28.98 -4.48
N ARG A 565 9.03 28.44 -5.38
CA ARG A 565 8.90 28.65 -6.83
C ARG A 565 7.62 28.06 -7.42
N ARG A 566 7.12 26.97 -6.83
CA ARG A 566 5.90 26.29 -7.24
C ARG A 566 4.68 26.74 -6.43
N SER A 567 4.73 27.92 -5.81
CA SER A 567 3.63 28.49 -5.02
C SER A 567 3.15 27.56 -3.88
N GLY A 568 4.04 26.74 -3.33
CA GLY A 568 3.75 25.77 -2.27
C GLY A 568 3.38 24.37 -2.78
N ASP A 569 3.20 24.17 -4.08
CA ASP A 569 2.83 22.88 -4.68
C ASP A 569 4.07 22.13 -5.19
N TYR A 570 4.86 21.61 -4.26
CA TYR A 570 6.02 20.78 -4.56
C TYR A 570 5.90 19.44 -3.87
N THR A 571 6.13 18.35 -4.60
CA THR A 571 5.96 16.97 -4.08
C THR A 571 6.81 16.67 -2.85
N GLY A 572 7.99 17.30 -2.71
CA GLY A 572 8.84 17.18 -1.51
C GLY A 572 8.39 18.04 -0.32
N LEU A 573 7.53 19.05 -0.55
CA LEU A 573 6.98 19.94 0.48
C LEU A 573 5.72 20.63 -0.08
N ASN A 574 4.57 19.95 0.02
CA ASN A 574 3.27 20.48 -0.40
C ASN A 574 2.63 21.23 0.78
N VAL A 575 2.62 22.56 0.70
CA VAL A 575 2.14 23.43 1.79
C VAL A 575 0.63 23.28 1.99
N VAL A 576 -0.14 23.16 0.89
CA VAL A 576 -1.59 23.01 0.94
C VAL A 576 -1.96 21.69 1.62
N HIS A 577 -1.29 20.60 1.25
CA HIS A 577 -1.44 19.30 1.90
C HIS A 577 -1.18 19.36 3.41
N LEU A 578 -0.09 20.04 3.83
CA LEU A 578 0.26 20.19 5.25
C LEU A 578 -0.76 21.03 6.03
N ILE A 579 -1.37 22.04 5.39
CA ILE A 579 -2.47 22.80 5.99
C ILE A 579 -3.68 21.89 6.22
N GLY A 580 -4.03 21.05 5.23
CA GLY A 580 -5.05 20.02 5.38
C GLY A 580 -4.77 19.10 6.56
N VAL A 581 -3.54 18.58 6.68
CA VAL A 581 -3.13 17.76 7.83
C VAL A 581 -3.34 18.50 9.15
N GLY A 582 -2.93 19.77 9.24
CA GLY A 582 -3.13 20.59 10.43
C GLY A 582 -4.60 20.83 10.76
N ALA A 583 -5.47 20.99 9.76
CA ALA A 583 -6.92 21.09 9.95
C ALA A 583 -7.52 19.80 10.53
N ALA A 584 -7.09 18.63 10.04
CA ALA A 584 -7.51 17.34 10.58
C ALA A 584 -7.04 17.14 12.03
N ARG A 585 -5.81 17.56 12.37
CA ARG A 585 -5.30 17.47 13.76
C ARG A 585 -6.04 18.39 14.72
N ASP A 586 -6.36 19.62 14.32
CA ASP A 586 -7.24 20.51 15.10
C ASP A 586 -8.62 19.88 15.29
N ALA A 587 -9.23 19.38 14.22
CA ALA A 587 -10.52 18.70 14.27
C ALA A 587 -10.51 17.49 15.22
N LYS A 588 -9.43 16.71 15.24
CA LYS A 588 -9.26 15.59 16.18
C LYS A 588 -9.27 16.08 17.62
N ARG A 589 -8.43 17.06 17.99
CA ARG A 589 -8.35 17.54 19.38
C ARG A 589 -9.70 18.07 19.87
N ARG A 590 -10.37 18.87 19.04
CA ARG A 590 -11.69 19.45 19.34
C ARG A 590 -12.81 18.44 19.50
N SER A 591 -12.71 17.32 18.78
CA SER A 591 -13.71 16.25 18.80
C SER A 591 -13.37 15.14 19.80
N GLU A 592 -12.15 15.08 20.32
CA GLU A 592 -11.70 14.00 21.20
C GLU A 592 -12.50 13.95 22.50
N SER A 593 -12.67 15.09 23.17
CA SER A 593 -13.51 15.18 24.36
C SER A 593 -14.96 14.78 24.08
N TRP A 594 -15.52 15.22 22.94
CA TRP A 594 -16.87 14.89 22.52
C TRP A 594 -17.06 13.38 22.30
N PHE A 595 -16.14 12.74 21.58
CA PHE A 595 -16.19 11.29 21.33
C PHE A 595 -15.95 10.50 22.62
N ASN A 596 -15.10 10.98 23.53
CA ASN A 596 -14.90 10.34 24.84
C ASN A 596 -16.16 10.45 25.71
N SER A 597 -16.86 11.59 25.67
CA SER A 597 -18.16 11.75 26.33
C SER A 597 -19.22 10.83 25.75
N LEU A 598 -19.26 10.68 24.42
CA LEU A 598 -20.16 9.73 23.76
C LEU A 598 -19.84 8.28 24.17
N ASP A 599 -18.56 7.88 24.20
CA ASP A 599 -18.16 6.54 24.62
C ASP A 599 -18.54 6.25 26.08
N ALA A 600 -18.28 7.21 26.99
CA ALA A 600 -18.72 7.10 28.37
C ALA A 600 -20.25 7.00 28.49
N TYR A 601 -20.99 7.76 27.66
CA TYR A 601 -22.44 7.71 27.62
C TYR A 601 -22.96 6.35 27.13
N LEU A 602 -22.40 5.82 26.04
CA LEU A 602 -22.77 4.50 25.52
C LEU A 602 -22.46 3.39 26.53
N LYS A 603 -21.32 3.47 27.24
CA LYS A 603 -21.01 2.56 28.36
C LYS A 603 -22.05 2.63 29.48
N SER A 604 -22.56 3.83 29.79
CA SER A 604 -23.63 3.99 30.78
C SER A 604 -24.95 3.37 30.33
N LEU A 605 -25.31 3.50 29.04
CA LEU A 605 -26.49 2.85 28.48
C LEU A 605 -26.34 1.32 28.52
N LYS A 606 -25.15 0.80 28.24
CA LYS A 606 -24.86 -0.64 28.26
C LYS A 606 -24.92 -1.24 29.66
N ALA A 607 -24.64 -0.44 30.68
CA ALA A 607 -24.72 -0.85 32.08
C ALA A 607 -26.14 -0.80 32.66
N ASP A 608 -27.10 -0.20 31.95
CA ASP A 608 -28.50 -0.13 32.36
C ASP A 608 -29.17 -1.49 32.11
N GLU A 609 -29.54 -2.20 33.19
CA GLU A 609 -30.23 -3.50 33.11
C GLU A 609 -31.54 -3.42 32.32
N GLY A 610 -32.22 -2.26 32.32
CA GLY A 610 -33.44 -2.03 31.54
C GLY A 610 -33.20 -1.96 30.03
N LEU A 611 -31.95 -1.75 29.60
CA LEU A 611 -31.55 -1.70 28.19
C LEU A 611 -30.74 -2.93 27.76
N ALA A 612 -30.69 -3.98 28.59
CA ALA A 612 -29.90 -5.18 28.31
C ALA A 612 -30.24 -5.81 26.95
N LEU A 613 -31.50 -5.75 26.53
CA LEU A 613 -31.97 -6.22 25.21
C LEU A 613 -31.38 -5.41 24.04
N ALA A 614 -30.99 -4.15 24.26
CA ALA A 614 -30.42 -3.25 23.26
C ALA A 614 -28.87 -3.18 23.29
N ASN A 615 -28.20 -3.98 24.12
CA ASN A 615 -26.73 -3.93 24.28
C ASN A 615 -25.96 -4.09 22.96
N ARG A 616 -26.41 -4.97 22.07
CA ARG A 616 -25.81 -5.14 20.74
C ARG A 616 -25.98 -3.89 19.87
N SER A 617 -27.16 -3.26 19.89
CA SER A 617 -27.40 -1.99 19.20
C SER A 617 -26.50 -0.87 19.75
N ILE A 618 -26.27 -0.82 21.07
CA ILE A 618 -25.35 0.13 21.69
C ILE A 618 -23.91 -0.07 21.21
N ASP A 619 -23.44 -1.32 21.16
CA ASP A 619 -22.10 -1.65 20.65
C ASP A 619 -21.94 -1.26 19.17
N GLN A 620 -22.98 -1.42 18.36
CA GLN A 620 -22.98 -0.98 16.97
C GLN A 620 -22.93 0.54 16.83
N ILE A 621 -23.64 1.28 17.69
CA ILE A 621 -23.57 2.74 17.71
C ILE A 621 -22.13 3.17 18.05
N ALA A 622 -21.47 2.49 18.99
CA ALA A 622 -20.06 2.76 19.32
C ALA A 622 -19.12 2.51 18.13
N ALA A 623 -19.26 1.36 17.45
CA ALA A 623 -18.49 1.03 16.26
C ALA A 623 -18.72 2.05 15.12
N SER A 624 -19.98 2.45 14.92
CA SER A 624 -20.33 3.48 13.96
C SER A 624 -19.74 4.84 14.32
N ALA A 625 -19.74 5.22 15.60
CA ALA A 625 -19.17 6.48 16.04
C ALA A 625 -17.67 6.54 15.74
N ALA A 626 -16.95 5.44 15.92
CA ALA A 626 -15.54 5.33 15.55
C ALA A 626 -15.31 5.50 14.03
N ALA A 627 -16.16 4.91 13.19
CA ALA A 627 -16.11 5.11 11.74
C ALA A 627 -16.42 6.56 11.34
N SER A 628 -17.46 7.17 11.94
CA SER A 628 -17.81 8.57 11.72
C SER A 628 -16.69 9.53 12.15
N LYS A 629 -15.96 9.21 13.23
CA LYS A 629 -14.77 9.97 13.65
C LYS A 629 -13.73 10.02 12.52
N ARG A 630 -13.41 8.87 11.90
CA ARG A 630 -12.43 8.82 10.80
C ARG A 630 -12.88 9.63 9.59
N ALA A 631 -14.13 9.43 9.16
CA ALA A 631 -14.70 10.16 8.03
C ALA A 631 -14.73 11.69 8.28
N PHE A 632 -15.02 12.11 9.51
CA PHE A 632 -14.98 13.51 9.92
C PHE A 632 -13.57 14.10 9.81
N LEU A 633 -12.53 13.38 10.25
CA LEU A 633 -11.14 13.85 10.14
C LEU A 633 -10.68 13.95 8.69
N GLU A 634 -11.07 13.00 7.84
CA GLU A 634 -10.79 13.04 6.41
C GLU A 634 -11.48 14.24 5.74
N ALA A 635 -12.75 14.46 6.04
CA ALA A 635 -13.49 15.63 5.55
C ALA A 635 -12.87 16.95 6.04
N ALA A 636 -12.36 17.00 7.28
CA ALA A 636 -11.66 18.16 7.81
C ALA A 636 -10.32 18.39 7.08
N GLN A 637 -9.60 17.32 6.72
CA GLN A 637 -8.37 17.43 5.92
C GLN A 637 -8.67 18.03 4.55
N LEU A 638 -9.65 17.48 3.84
CA LEU A 638 -10.07 17.93 2.50
C LEU A 638 -10.58 19.37 2.55
N GLY A 639 -11.45 19.70 3.50
CA GLY A 639 -11.92 21.07 3.68
C GLY A 639 -10.79 22.05 4.02
N GLY A 640 -9.75 21.60 4.73
CA GLY A 640 -8.54 22.38 4.96
C GLY A 640 -7.74 22.66 3.68
N VAL A 641 -7.67 21.70 2.76
CA VAL A 641 -7.02 21.84 1.44
C VAL A 641 -7.83 22.73 0.49
N GLU A 642 -9.16 22.67 0.54
CA GLU A 642 -10.02 23.43 -0.38
C GLU A 642 -10.16 24.91 0.01
N VAL A 643 -10.14 25.21 1.32
CA VAL A 643 -10.40 26.56 1.83
C VAL A 643 -9.16 27.44 1.83
N TYR A 644 -7.97 26.86 2.02
CA TYR A 644 -6.69 27.57 2.11
C TYR A 644 -5.85 27.34 0.87
#